data_AF-A0A484BE30-F1
#
_entry.id   AF-A0A484BE30-F1
#
_cell.length_a   1.000
_cell.length_b   1.000
_cell.length_c   1.000
_cell.angle_alpha   90.00
_cell.angle_beta   90.00
_cell.angle_gamma   90.00
#
_symmetry.space_group_name_H-M   'P 1'
#
loop_
_entity.id
_entity.type
_entity.pdbx_description
1 polymer ?
#
loop_
_entity_poly.entity_id
_entity_poly.type
_entity_poly.pdbx_seq_one_letter_code
_entity_poly.pdbx_strand_id
1 'polypeptide(L)'
;MDVEMETEPVTEAENLLSLIKRMLHERDYDGIKMLFQSPTVFAEIEPHMPAAALDMYTEICAPTLTDETNVDDTQLFDCVNELLKIVAKYAPLHQFMLELMEKIEESSSIAIFSAYLRALQVVLLRQGQSKPQAIEWCLASVVTRVRDLPLPQYLSEGYDEQQAHLLEQDKQIEEMLAHYITIDLCYEPLLKVVLEQDCNTSVFRDCGLNRRNALTCFLIQLLGKPLALLELSNMPKRLLEPGQAHVCTPSPWRLRPELTQQSYLQARAKAGKTQSYVQQVLHTLVADASRLLGDPYYLLCLVEQRARWKRRLDAEKGVYEMSSHNIFLIDEKLPLPALAMYYHALLVGQLLPKSAPKVYAPLHLFESLLYLVSVLLEQPEPPMQHCGLRLNDYALSILTEPVPQRSLDLEVHKRYCEVLCKITGYSSQESLRQLGLQVLHHYILAFEDTAKYFILKNLLETLQHDGILGYLAGMYKDLAAAQMELKVPLSEVYSGVQFRSMVLRCVCVLPQDVKSDLLMHSVTISNALNMVRYFAMADLDNRTGFWDVLPEIEQQFLEPLGKALNFSLAHYKAYRERVLNGQSTSDDELMQKQLNMLAVNITNSGMDGGEGDGHLPDIGREEKLEVLAGSITGLESLRVLYLLTSDNVEQSSIKRKKQLRSD
;
A
#
# COMPACT_ATOMS: atom_id res chain seq x y z
N MET A 1 49.94 50.10 44.98
CA MET A 1 50.77 48.88 45.14
C MET A 1 49.85 47.71 44.87
N ASP A 2 49.57 47.54 43.59
CA ASP A 2 49.71 46.29 42.84
C ASP A 2 49.13 45.04 43.50
N VAL A 3 47.86 44.83 43.17
CA VAL A 3 47.21 43.54 43.15
C VAL A 3 47.89 42.74 42.03
N GLU A 4 48.65 41.72 42.40
CA GLU A 4 49.13 40.70 41.48
C GLU A 4 47.91 39.99 40.88
N MET A 5 47.62 40.29 39.62
CA MET A 5 46.75 39.49 38.78
C MET A 5 47.47 38.18 38.48
N GLU A 6 47.04 37.10 39.12
CA GLU A 6 47.35 35.74 38.72
C GLU A 6 46.78 35.52 37.32
N THR A 7 47.63 35.59 36.30
CA THR A 7 47.30 35.17 34.94
C THR A 7 47.24 33.64 34.92
N GLU A 8 46.03 33.09 34.84
CA GLU A 8 45.79 31.67 34.59
C GLU A 8 46.51 31.25 33.29
N PRO A 9 47.06 30.02 33.22
CA PRO A 9 47.73 29.55 32.01
C PRO A 9 46.69 29.26 30.92
N VAL A 10 46.48 30.23 30.03
CA VAL A 10 45.69 30.06 28.80
C VAL A 10 46.23 28.86 28.03
N THR A 11 45.40 27.84 27.84
CA THR A 11 45.83 26.61 27.17
C THR A 11 46.06 26.88 25.67
N GLU A 12 47.03 26.19 25.04
CA GLU A 12 47.33 26.36 23.61
C GLU A 12 46.09 26.09 22.71
N ALA A 13 45.12 25.32 23.21
CA ALA A 13 43.81 25.11 22.61
C ALA A 13 42.91 26.37 22.59
N GLU A 14 42.90 27.17 23.67
CA GLU A 14 42.17 28.45 23.74
C GLU A 14 42.81 29.51 22.82
N ASN A 15 44.14 29.47 22.66
CA ASN A 15 44.86 30.32 21.70
C ASN A 15 44.50 29.97 20.25
N LEU A 16 44.32 28.68 19.94
CA LEU A 16 43.85 28.24 18.63
C LEU A 16 42.40 28.71 18.37
N LEU A 17 41.52 28.56 19.35
CA LEU A 17 40.12 28.99 19.25
C LEU A 17 39.99 30.51 19.03
N SER A 18 40.75 31.31 19.80
CA SER A 18 40.77 32.77 19.65
C SER A 18 41.38 33.22 18.32
N LEU A 19 42.40 32.52 17.82
CA LEU A 19 42.97 32.76 16.49
C LEU A 19 41.92 32.56 15.39
N ILE A 20 41.21 31.43 15.41
CA ILE A 20 40.17 31.13 14.40
C ILE A 20 39.04 32.15 14.47
N LYS A 21 38.59 32.53 15.69
CA LYS A 21 37.59 33.60 15.86
C LYS A 21 38.04 34.93 15.27
N ARG A 22 39.31 35.30 15.47
CA ARG A 22 39.88 36.53 14.90
C ARG A 22 39.93 36.46 13.37
N MET A 23 40.38 35.34 12.80
CA MET A 23 40.44 35.16 11.35
C MET A 23 39.05 35.18 10.70
N LEU A 24 38.03 34.61 11.37
CA LEU A 24 36.64 34.71 10.92
C LEU A 24 36.12 36.15 10.97
N HIS A 25 36.48 36.92 12.00
CA HIS A 25 36.13 38.35 12.09
C HIS A 25 36.80 39.19 10.99
N GLU A 26 38.04 38.86 10.64
CA GLU A 26 38.83 39.50 9.58
C GLU A 26 38.44 39.01 8.16
N ARG A 27 37.50 38.05 8.04
CA ARG A 27 37.07 37.40 6.79
C ARG A 27 38.22 36.70 6.02
N ASP A 28 39.25 36.24 6.74
CA ASP A 28 40.37 35.49 6.16
C ASP A 28 40.04 33.99 6.03
N TYR A 29 39.05 33.67 5.18
CA TYR A 29 38.57 32.30 4.98
C TYR A 29 39.63 31.40 4.32
N ASP A 30 40.45 31.96 3.44
CA ASP A 30 41.53 31.23 2.77
C ASP A 30 42.67 30.91 3.74
N GLY A 31 42.99 31.81 4.68
CA GLY A 31 43.91 31.54 5.77
C GLY A 31 43.45 30.38 6.65
N ILE A 32 42.15 30.30 6.98
CA ILE A 32 41.58 29.18 7.76
C ILE A 32 41.69 27.87 6.97
N LYS A 33 41.35 27.87 5.68
CA LYS A 33 41.52 26.67 4.84
C LYS A 33 42.98 26.22 4.77
N MET A 34 43.92 27.15 4.60
CA MET A 34 45.35 26.87 4.56
C MET A 34 45.88 26.28 5.87
N LEU A 35 45.36 26.73 7.01
CA LEU A 35 45.72 26.24 8.33
C LEU A 35 45.40 24.75 8.52
N PHE A 36 44.32 24.26 7.90
CA PHE A 36 43.91 22.86 7.98
C PHE A 36 44.31 21.98 6.78
N GLN A 37 44.63 22.58 5.62
CA GLN A 37 45.04 21.85 4.42
C GLN A 37 46.56 21.70 4.30
N SER A 38 47.35 22.61 4.87
CA SER A 38 48.81 22.53 4.83
C SER A 38 49.32 21.48 5.82
N PRO A 39 49.99 20.41 5.36
CA PRO A 39 50.42 19.31 6.23
C PRO A 39 51.46 19.74 7.28
N THR A 40 52.23 20.80 7.02
CA THR A 40 53.25 21.31 7.96
C THR A 40 52.62 22.10 9.10
N VAL A 41 51.64 22.95 8.80
CA VAL A 41 50.94 23.78 9.78
C VAL A 41 49.97 22.93 10.60
N PHE A 42 49.30 21.99 9.94
CA PHE A 42 48.37 21.10 10.60
C PHE A 42 49.05 20.18 11.62
N ALA A 43 50.29 19.76 11.39
CA ALA A 43 51.06 18.93 12.33
C ALA A 43 51.32 19.63 13.67
N GLU A 44 51.40 20.96 13.68
CA GLU A 44 51.56 21.76 14.91
C GLU A 44 50.22 21.93 15.67
N ILE A 45 49.09 21.84 14.97
CA ILE A 45 47.75 22.13 15.49
C ILE A 45 47.01 20.85 15.91
N GLU A 46 47.25 19.75 15.21
CA GLU A 46 46.66 18.43 15.47
C GLU A 46 46.65 17.99 16.96
N PRO A 47 47.71 18.16 17.76
CA PRO A 47 47.68 17.73 19.17
C PRO A 47 46.69 18.53 20.04
N HIS A 48 46.32 19.75 19.65
CA HIS A 48 45.40 20.61 20.39
C HIS A 48 43.94 20.44 19.95
N MET A 49 43.70 19.83 18.79
CA MET A 49 42.35 19.63 18.23
C MET A 49 41.40 18.82 19.12
N PRO A 50 41.81 17.73 19.80
CA PRO A 50 40.88 16.97 20.65
C PRO A 50 40.33 17.78 21.84
N ALA A 51 41.13 18.72 22.37
CA ALA A 51 40.72 19.60 23.46
C ALA A 51 39.88 20.77 22.96
N ALA A 52 40.23 21.35 21.80
CA ALA A 52 39.53 22.51 21.24
C ALA A 52 38.26 22.17 20.45
N ALA A 53 38.10 20.93 19.95
CA ALA A 53 37.07 20.58 18.97
C ALA A 53 35.64 20.87 19.43
N LEU A 54 35.29 20.56 20.69
CA LEU A 54 33.93 20.79 21.19
C LEU A 54 33.66 22.29 21.37
N ASP A 55 34.64 23.05 21.86
CA ASP A 55 34.51 24.51 22.03
C ASP A 55 34.44 25.23 20.66
N MET A 56 35.19 24.74 19.67
CA MET A 56 35.09 25.20 18.28
C MET A 56 33.71 24.90 17.68
N TYR A 57 33.09 23.79 18.07
CA TYR A 57 31.72 23.49 17.65
C TYR A 57 30.71 24.46 18.29
N THR A 58 30.72 24.57 19.61
CA THR A 58 29.71 25.33 20.36
C THR A 58 29.82 26.84 20.14
N GLU A 59 31.04 27.37 20.04
CA GLU A 59 31.25 28.82 19.96
C GLU A 59 31.33 29.36 18.54
N ILE A 60 31.59 28.50 17.55
CA ILE A 60 31.76 28.90 16.15
C ILE A 60 30.76 28.17 15.25
N CYS A 61 30.83 26.84 15.15
CA CYS A 61 30.06 26.11 14.14
C CYS A 61 28.54 26.19 14.36
N ALA A 62 28.06 25.83 15.56
CA ALA A 62 26.64 25.84 15.88
C ALA A 62 25.95 27.21 15.72
N PRO A 63 26.53 28.35 16.18
CA PRO A 63 25.88 29.65 16.05
C PRO A 63 25.97 30.26 14.65
N THR A 64 26.94 29.84 13.83
CA THR A 64 27.14 30.39 12.48
C THR A 64 26.56 29.54 11.36
N LEU A 65 26.19 28.28 11.60
CA LEU A 65 25.52 27.43 10.60
C LEU A 65 24.00 27.66 10.66
N THR A 66 23.54 28.80 10.17
CA THR A 66 22.12 29.18 10.12
C THR A 66 21.66 29.52 8.70
N ASP A 67 20.35 29.51 8.45
CA ASP A 67 19.81 29.83 7.12
C ASP A 67 20.12 31.27 6.70
N GLU A 68 20.11 32.20 7.67
CA GLU A 68 20.47 33.60 7.46
C GLU A 68 21.90 33.71 6.92
N THR A 69 22.86 33.03 7.55
CA THR A 69 24.26 33.06 7.09
C THR A 69 24.46 32.40 5.73
N ASN A 70 23.71 31.34 5.40
CA ASN A 70 23.80 30.68 4.10
C ASN A 70 23.35 31.61 2.95
N VAL A 71 22.35 32.46 3.22
CA VAL A 71 21.83 33.45 2.26
C VAL A 71 22.69 34.71 2.22
N ASP A 72 23.10 35.23 3.37
CA ASP A 72 23.76 36.54 3.50
C ASP A 72 25.28 36.47 3.30
N ASP A 73 25.94 35.37 3.70
CA ASP A 73 27.40 35.17 3.59
C ASP A 73 27.75 33.70 3.32
N THR A 74 27.51 33.25 2.08
CA THR A 74 27.79 31.88 1.65
C THR A 74 29.26 31.47 1.83
N GLN A 75 30.21 32.42 1.76
CA GLN A 75 31.64 32.12 1.96
C GLN A 75 31.97 31.78 3.41
N LEU A 76 31.36 32.50 4.35
CA LEU A 76 31.44 32.17 5.77
C LEU A 76 30.83 30.79 6.04
N PHE A 77 29.64 30.54 5.50
CA PHE A 77 28.95 29.26 5.65
C PHE A 77 29.80 28.09 5.14
N ASP A 78 30.36 28.19 3.94
CA ASP A 78 31.23 27.16 3.37
C ASP A 78 32.50 26.93 4.18
N CYS A 79 33.12 27.99 4.70
CA CYS A 79 34.31 27.90 5.54
C CYS A 79 34.02 27.15 6.85
N VAL A 80 32.92 27.50 7.52
CA VAL A 80 32.50 26.86 8.77
C VAL A 80 32.05 25.43 8.53
N ASN A 81 31.43 25.13 7.40
CA ASN A 81 31.01 23.79 7.03
C ASN A 81 32.22 22.83 6.89
N GLU A 82 33.29 23.28 6.22
CA GLU A 82 34.55 22.52 6.18
C GLU A 82 35.20 22.41 7.56
N LEU A 83 35.12 23.47 8.38
CA LEU A 83 35.60 23.44 9.77
C LEU A 83 34.84 22.38 10.60
N LEU A 84 33.52 22.30 10.47
CA LEU A 84 32.69 21.31 11.17
C LEU A 84 33.11 19.87 10.81
N LYS A 85 33.42 19.62 9.54
CA LYS A 85 33.93 18.32 9.08
C LYS A 85 35.30 17.98 9.70
N ILE A 86 36.15 18.96 9.93
CA ILE A 86 37.45 18.78 10.60
C ILE A 86 37.23 18.53 12.09
N VAL A 87 36.39 19.33 12.75
CA VAL A 87 36.00 19.17 14.16
C VAL A 87 35.47 17.76 14.41
N ALA A 88 34.64 17.23 13.51
CA ALA A 88 34.09 15.88 13.58
C ALA A 88 35.15 14.75 13.66
N LYS A 89 36.37 14.98 13.18
CA LYS A 89 37.48 14.01 13.27
C LYS A 89 38.06 13.91 14.68
N TYR A 90 37.98 14.98 15.48
CA TYR A 90 38.66 15.09 16.78
C TYR A 90 37.70 15.22 17.98
N ALA A 91 36.46 15.67 17.77
CA ALA A 91 35.48 15.89 18.84
C ALA A 91 35.18 14.61 19.66
N PRO A 92 34.75 14.71 20.94
CA PRO A 92 34.34 13.55 21.73
C PRO A 92 33.13 12.83 21.11
N LEU A 93 33.25 11.53 20.84
CA LEU A 93 32.25 10.75 20.09
C LEU A 93 30.83 10.84 20.68
N HIS A 94 30.63 10.48 21.95
CA HIS A 94 29.29 10.35 22.54
C HIS A 94 28.53 11.68 22.65
N GLN A 95 29.18 12.73 23.12
CA GLN A 95 28.55 14.06 23.28
C GLN A 95 28.22 14.66 21.91
N PHE A 96 29.20 14.63 21.00
CA PHE A 96 29.05 15.22 19.68
C PHE A 96 28.00 14.48 18.83
N MET A 97 27.86 13.15 18.96
CA MET A 97 26.79 12.40 18.29
C MET A 97 25.39 12.88 18.70
N LEU A 98 25.17 13.17 19.98
CA LEU A 98 23.87 13.64 20.48
C LEU A 98 23.55 15.04 19.93
N GLU A 99 24.53 15.94 19.95
CA GLU A 99 24.37 17.29 19.40
C GLU A 99 24.09 17.26 17.89
N LEU A 100 24.79 16.39 17.15
CA LEU A 100 24.53 16.20 15.71
C LEU A 100 23.13 15.62 15.46
N MET A 101 22.67 14.67 16.27
CA MET A 101 21.33 14.10 16.14
C MET A 101 20.25 15.17 16.31
N GLU A 102 20.36 15.98 17.37
CA GLU A 102 19.46 17.10 17.65
C GLU A 102 19.44 18.09 16.48
N LYS A 103 20.62 18.51 15.99
CA LYS A 103 20.70 19.46 14.86
C LYS A 103 20.23 18.89 13.52
N ILE A 104 20.33 17.58 13.31
CA ILE A 104 19.77 16.93 12.13
C ILE A 104 18.24 16.95 12.20
N GLU A 105 17.64 16.65 13.35
CA GLU A 105 16.18 16.68 13.54
C GLU A 105 15.61 18.10 13.45
N GLU A 106 16.30 19.11 14.00
CA GLU A 106 15.89 20.52 13.99
C GLU A 106 16.17 21.24 12.66
N SER A 107 16.87 20.62 11.71
CA SER A 107 17.36 21.29 10.51
C SER A 107 16.22 21.89 9.65
N SER A 108 16.22 23.20 9.48
CA SER A 108 15.19 23.93 8.71
C SER A 108 15.39 23.82 7.20
N SER A 109 16.65 23.80 6.73
CA SER A 109 16.99 23.72 5.32
C SER A 109 17.91 22.54 4.97
N ILE A 110 17.92 22.21 3.68
CA ILE A 110 18.81 21.18 3.12
C ILE A 110 20.29 21.50 3.30
N ALA A 111 20.68 22.79 3.29
CA ALA A 111 22.07 23.19 3.44
C ALA A 111 22.60 22.88 4.85
N ILE A 112 21.80 23.21 5.86
CA ILE A 112 22.06 22.90 7.27
C ILE A 112 22.07 21.38 7.48
N PHE A 113 21.04 20.69 6.98
CA PHE A 113 20.96 19.23 7.03
C PHE A 113 22.20 18.57 6.41
N SER A 114 22.64 19.02 5.23
CA SER A 114 23.83 18.53 4.52
C SER A 114 25.14 18.75 5.30
N ALA A 115 25.29 19.89 5.98
CA ALA A 115 26.48 20.19 6.77
C ALA A 115 26.60 19.22 7.97
N TYR A 116 25.53 19.09 8.75
CA TYR A 116 25.52 18.18 9.92
C TYR A 116 25.58 16.71 9.52
N LEU A 117 24.95 16.33 8.40
CA LEU A 117 24.99 14.96 7.90
C LEU A 117 26.41 14.56 7.45
N ARG A 118 27.15 15.48 6.82
CA ARG A 118 28.58 15.27 6.49
C ARG A 118 29.46 15.12 7.74
N ALA A 119 29.20 15.90 8.78
CA ALA A 119 29.88 15.76 10.06
C ALA A 119 29.56 14.39 10.70
N LEU A 120 28.29 13.98 10.67
CA LEU A 120 27.84 12.69 11.17
C LEU A 120 28.51 11.53 10.43
N GLN A 121 28.66 11.60 9.11
CA GLN A 121 29.39 10.61 8.32
C GLN A 121 30.80 10.34 8.87
N VAL A 122 31.56 11.39 9.15
CA VAL A 122 32.93 11.29 9.70
C VAL A 122 32.91 10.61 11.07
N VAL A 123 31.97 10.99 11.93
CA VAL A 123 31.79 10.42 13.27
C VAL A 123 31.45 8.93 13.20
N LEU A 124 30.52 8.54 12.33
CA LEU A 124 30.10 7.15 12.14
C LEU A 124 31.23 6.26 11.58
N LEU A 125 32.08 6.81 10.71
CA LEU A 125 33.27 6.10 10.22
C LEU A 125 34.32 5.92 11.33
N ARG A 126 34.52 6.94 12.18
CA ARG A 126 35.47 6.92 13.30
C ARG A 126 35.06 5.98 14.43
N GLN A 127 33.76 5.83 14.72
CA GLN A 127 33.26 4.96 15.79
C GLN A 127 33.62 3.47 15.59
N GLY A 128 33.77 3.03 14.33
CA GLY A 128 34.11 1.65 13.99
C GLY A 128 33.05 0.62 14.45
N GLN A 129 33.48 -0.57 14.86
CA GLN A 129 32.59 -1.66 15.32
C GLN A 129 32.16 -1.56 16.80
N SER A 130 32.66 -0.57 17.55
CA SER A 130 32.59 -0.55 19.01
C SER A 130 31.16 -0.48 19.60
N LYS A 131 30.23 0.23 18.94
CA LYS A 131 28.84 0.42 19.42
C LYS A 131 27.84 0.52 18.26
N PRO A 132 27.23 -0.60 17.81
CA PRO A 132 26.24 -0.58 16.71
C PRO A 132 24.94 0.16 17.09
N GLN A 133 24.60 0.24 18.39
CA GLN A 133 23.46 1.03 18.89
C GLN A 133 23.59 2.52 18.58
N ALA A 134 24.79 3.08 18.69
CA ALA A 134 25.00 4.50 18.44
C ALA A 134 24.78 4.85 16.96
N ILE A 135 25.19 3.96 16.05
CA ILE A 135 24.91 4.10 14.61
C ILE A 135 23.41 4.02 14.35
N GLU A 136 22.73 3.06 14.97
CA GLU A 136 21.29 2.89 14.85
C GLU A 136 20.53 4.15 15.26
N TRP A 137 20.86 4.75 16.42
CA TRP A 137 20.23 5.99 16.88
C TRP A 137 20.48 7.17 15.94
N CYS A 138 21.71 7.36 15.48
CA CYS A 138 22.00 8.44 14.54
C CYS A 138 21.26 8.28 13.20
N LEU A 139 21.18 7.05 12.69
CA LEU A 139 20.43 6.77 11.46
C LEU A 139 18.92 6.94 11.68
N ALA A 140 18.40 6.61 12.86
CA ALA A 140 17.01 6.85 13.22
C ALA A 140 16.66 8.34 13.21
N SER A 141 17.53 9.22 13.75
CA SER A 141 17.34 10.69 13.68
C SER A 141 17.24 11.21 12.25
N VAL A 142 18.04 10.66 11.33
CA VAL A 142 17.94 10.99 9.90
C VAL A 142 16.58 10.57 9.33
N VAL A 143 16.08 9.37 9.69
CA VAL A 143 14.75 8.90 9.25
C VAL A 143 13.63 9.78 9.82
N THR A 144 13.73 10.17 11.10
CA THR A 144 12.78 11.10 11.74
C THR A 144 12.70 12.40 10.96
N ARG A 145 13.85 13.03 10.68
CA ARG A 145 13.91 14.28 9.92
C ARG A 145 13.23 14.18 8.55
N VAL A 146 13.46 13.08 7.84
CA VAL A 146 12.87 12.84 6.51
C VAL A 146 11.36 12.61 6.58
N ARG A 147 10.86 11.98 7.64
CA ARG A 147 9.41 11.80 7.85
C ARG A 147 8.69 13.10 8.18
N ASP A 148 9.37 14.01 8.85
CA ASP A 148 8.81 15.30 9.28
C ASP A 148 8.93 16.40 8.20
N LEU A 149 9.39 16.06 6.99
CA LEU A 149 9.42 16.99 5.86
C LEU A 149 7.99 17.44 5.49
N PRO A 150 7.78 18.71 5.14
CA PRO A 150 6.49 19.18 4.68
C PRO A 150 6.15 18.53 3.33
N LEU A 151 4.98 17.91 3.25
CA LEU A 151 4.49 17.24 2.04
C LEU A 151 3.20 17.90 1.56
N PRO A 152 2.96 17.93 0.23
CA PRO A 152 1.69 18.39 -0.31
C PRO A 152 0.53 17.49 0.15
N GLN A 153 -0.59 18.11 0.55
CA GLN A 153 -1.77 17.38 1.07
C GLN A 153 -2.33 16.37 0.07
N TYR A 154 -2.27 16.68 -1.24
CA TYR A 154 -2.76 15.80 -2.31
C TYR A 154 -2.04 14.44 -2.38
N LEU A 155 -0.82 14.30 -1.82
CA LEU A 155 -0.14 13.00 -1.76
C LEU A 155 -0.86 12.02 -0.82
N SER A 156 -1.51 12.53 0.23
CA SER A 156 -2.26 11.73 1.20
C SER A 156 -3.69 11.43 0.74
N GLU A 157 -4.33 12.39 0.07
CA GLU A 157 -5.66 12.24 -0.55
C GLU A 157 -5.60 11.37 -1.82
N GLY A 158 -4.42 11.30 -2.41
CA GLY A 158 -4.11 10.57 -3.63
C GLY A 158 -4.37 11.41 -4.89
N TYR A 159 -3.73 11.01 -5.97
CA TYR A 159 -3.68 11.73 -7.23
C TYR A 159 -3.93 10.78 -8.41
N ASP A 160 -4.34 11.34 -9.55
CA ASP A 160 -4.57 10.59 -10.78
C ASP A 160 -3.27 10.37 -11.59
N GLU A 161 -3.39 9.64 -12.70
CA GLU A 161 -2.23 9.30 -13.52
C GLU A 161 -1.55 10.52 -14.17
N GLN A 162 -2.32 11.57 -14.49
CA GLN A 162 -1.78 12.75 -15.15
C GLN A 162 -1.03 13.62 -14.15
N GLN A 163 -1.59 13.76 -12.95
CA GLN A 163 -0.97 14.42 -11.81
C GLN A 163 0.32 13.71 -11.39
N ALA A 164 0.38 12.37 -11.45
CA ALA A 164 1.56 11.58 -11.13
C ALA A 164 2.81 12.00 -11.95
N HIS A 165 2.63 12.42 -13.21
CA HIS A 165 3.73 12.87 -14.06
C HIS A 165 4.30 14.25 -13.71
N LEU A 166 3.57 15.03 -12.91
CA LEU A 166 3.94 16.39 -12.52
C LEU A 166 4.50 16.47 -11.10
N LEU A 167 4.52 15.35 -10.36
CA LEU A 167 4.98 15.30 -8.96
C LEU A 167 6.39 15.86 -8.78
N GLU A 168 7.32 15.51 -9.68
CA GLU A 168 8.72 15.97 -9.58
C GLU A 168 8.88 17.48 -9.87
N GLN A 169 7.83 18.17 -10.32
CA GLN A 169 7.84 19.63 -10.53
C GLN A 169 7.37 20.41 -9.30
N ASP A 170 6.83 19.72 -8.29
CA ASP A 170 6.45 20.34 -7.03
C ASP A 170 7.68 20.63 -6.19
N LYS A 171 7.80 21.88 -5.71
CA LYS A 171 8.95 22.35 -4.95
C LYS A 171 9.17 21.55 -3.66
N GLN A 172 8.10 21.13 -2.97
CA GLN A 172 8.22 20.34 -1.74
C GLN A 172 8.74 18.93 -2.03
N ILE A 173 8.34 18.36 -3.17
CA ILE A 173 8.81 17.04 -3.62
C ILE A 173 10.27 17.12 -4.10
N GLU A 174 10.64 18.18 -4.82
CA GLU A 174 12.03 18.44 -5.23
C GLU A 174 12.96 18.57 -4.01
N GLU A 175 12.55 19.38 -3.02
CA GLU A 175 13.28 19.53 -1.76
C GLU A 175 13.40 18.18 -1.04
N MET A 176 12.31 17.41 -0.95
CA MET A 176 12.34 16.07 -0.36
C MET A 176 13.35 15.14 -1.08
N LEU A 177 13.32 15.08 -2.41
CA LEU A 177 14.25 14.26 -3.19
C LEU A 177 15.70 14.69 -3.01
N ALA A 178 15.96 15.98 -2.87
CA ALA A 178 17.30 16.50 -2.60
C ALA A 178 17.84 16.03 -1.22
N HIS A 179 16.96 15.85 -0.21
CA HIS A 179 17.35 15.22 1.06
C HIS A 179 17.76 13.76 0.85
N TYR A 180 17.02 12.98 0.06
CA TYR A 180 17.39 11.60 -0.26
C TYR A 180 18.73 11.49 -0.98
N ILE A 181 19.02 12.38 -1.93
CA ILE A 181 20.31 12.43 -2.63
C ILE A 181 21.44 12.74 -1.64
N THR A 182 21.21 13.69 -0.72
CA THR A 182 22.19 14.05 0.31
C THR A 182 22.46 12.87 1.26
N ILE A 183 21.43 12.11 1.61
CA ILE A 183 21.54 10.89 2.41
C ILE A 183 22.34 9.80 1.68
N ASP A 184 22.08 9.61 0.37
CA ASP A 184 22.82 8.67 -0.48
C ASP A 184 24.33 8.92 -0.44
N LEU A 185 24.73 10.17 -0.69
CA LEU A 185 26.13 10.60 -0.62
C LEU A 185 26.75 10.41 0.78
N CYS A 186 25.93 10.51 1.83
CA CYS A 186 26.39 10.32 3.20
C CYS A 186 26.63 8.85 3.56
N TYR A 187 25.71 7.94 3.24
CA TYR A 187 25.89 6.54 3.66
C TYR A 187 26.80 5.75 2.71
N GLU A 188 27.06 6.20 1.48
CA GLU A 188 27.86 5.43 0.49
C GLU A 188 29.25 4.99 1.03
N PRO A 189 30.05 5.85 1.69
CA PRO A 189 31.32 5.42 2.28
C PRO A 189 31.15 4.44 3.43
N LEU A 190 30.11 4.62 4.25
CA LEU A 190 29.77 3.71 5.34
C LEU A 190 29.41 2.32 4.79
N LEU A 191 28.65 2.28 3.69
CA LEU A 191 28.28 1.05 3.00
C LEU A 191 29.52 0.29 2.48
N LYS A 192 30.47 0.99 1.84
CA LYS A 192 31.73 0.37 1.36
C LYS A 192 32.50 -0.29 2.50
N VAL A 193 32.67 0.45 3.61
CA VAL A 193 33.36 -0.06 4.81
C VAL A 193 32.65 -1.29 5.39
N VAL A 194 31.32 -1.26 5.50
CA VAL A 194 30.53 -2.40 6.03
C VAL A 194 30.63 -3.61 5.11
N LEU A 195 30.56 -3.43 3.79
CA LEU A 195 30.65 -4.54 2.82
C LEU A 195 32.05 -5.19 2.80
N GLU A 196 33.12 -4.41 2.97
CA GLU A 196 34.51 -4.90 2.97
C GLU A 196 34.89 -5.57 4.31
N GLN A 197 34.47 -5.00 5.44
CA GLN A 197 34.91 -5.44 6.77
C GLN A 197 34.00 -6.53 7.38
N ASP A 198 32.69 -6.50 7.10
CA ASP A 198 31.71 -7.42 7.70
C ASP A 198 31.37 -8.60 6.75
N CYS A 199 32.39 -9.20 6.13
CA CYS A 199 32.21 -10.43 5.36
C CYS A 199 31.90 -11.60 6.30
N ASN A 200 30.62 -12.01 6.33
CA ASN A 200 30.12 -13.10 7.19
C ASN A 200 30.98 -14.37 7.01
N THR A 201 31.78 -14.71 8.01
CA THR A 201 32.44 -16.02 8.13
C THR A 201 31.52 -17.10 8.72
N SER A 202 30.36 -16.70 9.25
CA SER A 202 29.37 -17.61 9.83
C SER A 202 28.45 -18.22 8.76
N VAL A 203 28.19 -19.52 8.88
CA VAL A 203 27.26 -20.26 8.01
C VAL A 203 25.82 -19.72 8.12
N PHE A 204 25.45 -19.19 9.29
CA PHE A 204 24.15 -18.58 9.55
C PHE A 204 24.26 -17.06 9.66
N ARG A 205 23.22 -16.36 9.21
CA ARG A 205 23.12 -14.90 9.33
C ARG A 205 22.89 -14.50 10.78
N ASP A 206 23.73 -13.60 11.29
CA ASP A 206 23.47 -12.93 12.55
C ASP A 206 22.31 -11.93 12.38
N CYS A 207 21.24 -12.13 13.14
CA CYS A 207 20.07 -11.25 13.18
C CYS A 207 20.12 -10.24 14.33
N GLY A 208 21.18 -10.27 15.13
CA GLY A 208 21.45 -9.31 16.18
C GLY A 208 21.63 -7.88 15.68
N LEU A 209 21.74 -6.96 16.63
CA LEU A 209 22.11 -5.58 16.33
C LEU A 209 23.60 -5.49 15.98
N ASN A 210 23.87 -5.36 14.69
CA ASN A 210 25.19 -5.09 14.13
C ASN A 210 25.10 -3.96 13.09
N ARG A 211 26.25 -3.43 12.63
CA ARG A 211 26.28 -2.28 11.70
C ARG A 211 25.55 -2.60 10.40
N ARG A 212 25.77 -3.80 9.87
CA ARG A 212 25.16 -4.29 8.63
C ARG A 212 23.64 -4.33 8.71
N ASN A 213 23.07 -4.89 9.78
CA ASN A 213 21.64 -5.00 9.98
C ASN A 213 21.01 -3.63 10.32
N ALA A 214 21.68 -2.79 11.11
CA ALA A 214 21.24 -1.42 11.38
C ALA A 214 21.14 -0.60 10.07
N LEU A 215 22.16 -0.68 9.21
CA LEU A 215 22.16 -0.02 7.90
C LEU A 215 21.09 -0.63 6.97
N THR A 216 20.88 -1.96 7.02
CA THR A 216 19.81 -2.62 6.24
C THR A 216 18.44 -2.09 6.65
N CYS A 217 18.15 -2.02 7.96
CA CYS A 217 16.90 -1.47 8.48
C CYS A 217 16.71 -0.01 8.07
N PHE A 218 17.76 0.82 8.19
CA PHE A 218 17.75 2.22 7.77
C PHE A 218 17.38 2.38 6.28
N LEU A 219 18.05 1.66 5.38
CA LEU A 219 17.76 1.76 3.94
C LEU A 219 16.34 1.30 3.60
N ILE A 220 15.83 0.26 4.28
CA ILE A 220 14.44 -0.17 4.07
C ILE A 220 13.45 0.84 4.65
N GLN A 221 13.73 1.44 5.81
CA GLN A 221 12.88 2.48 6.41
C GLN A 221 12.73 3.70 5.48
N LEU A 222 13.79 4.08 4.77
CA LEU A 222 13.78 5.17 3.78
C LEU A 222 12.85 4.88 2.57
N LEU A 223 12.53 3.62 2.30
CA LEU A 223 11.55 3.24 1.26
C LEU A 223 10.10 3.40 1.72
N GLY A 224 9.88 3.66 3.01
CA GLY A 224 8.59 4.01 3.57
C GLY A 224 8.18 5.45 3.24
N LYS A 225 7.27 6.02 4.05
CA LYS A 225 6.90 7.44 3.91
C LYS A 225 8.12 8.33 4.22
N PRO A 226 8.34 9.42 3.47
CA PRO A 226 7.47 9.97 2.43
C PRO A 226 7.63 9.36 1.02
N LEU A 227 8.73 8.66 0.71
CA LEU A 227 9.03 8.15 -0.64
C LEU A 227 7.95 7.19 -1.16
N ALA A 228 7.35 6.39 -0.28
CA ALA A 228 6.26 5.47 -0.59
C ALA A 228 4.99 6.14 -1.16
N LEU A 229 4.80 7.45 -0.93
CA LEU A 229 3.68 8.21 -1.45
C LEU A 229 3.90 8.64 -2.91
N LEU A 230 5.14 8.58 -3.40
CA LEU A 230 5.46 8.81 -4.80
C LEU A 230 5.31 7.49 -5.55
N GLU A 231 4.68 7.53 -6.73
CA GLU A 231 4.40 6.32 -7.50
C GLU A 231 5.71 5.60 -7.86
N LEU A 232 6.02 4.49 -7.18
CA LEU A 232 7.25 3.72 -7.37
C LEU A 232 7.24 2.81 -8.62
N SER A 233 6.25 2.98 -9.52
CA SER A 233 5.98 2.00 -10.58
C SER A 233 6.69 2.36 -11.90
N ASN A 234 7.68 1.55 -12.28
CA ASN A 234 8.38 1.65 -13.57
C ASN A 234 7.57 1.08 -14.75
N MET A 235 6.40 0.48 -14.52
CA MET A 235 5.69 -0.26 -15.57
C MET A 235 4.92 0.71 -16.49
N PRO A 236 5.14 0.67 -17.81
CA PRO A 236 4.30 1.38 -18.76
C PRO A 236 2.88 0.82 -18.67
N LYS A 237 1.94 1.69 -18.30
CA LYS A 237 0.57 1.36 -17.87
C LYS A 237 -0.33 0.73 -18.95
N ARG A 238 0.17 0.46 -20.16
CA ARG A 238 -0.59 -0.23 -21.22
C ARG A 238 -0.56 -1.74 -21.03
N LEU A 239 -1.25 -2.26 -20.02
CA LEU A 239 -1.71 -3.66 -20.06
C LEU A 239 -3.11 -3.92 -19.49
N LEU A 240 -3.87 -2.90 -19.08
CA LEU A 240 -5.26 -3.13 -18.65
C LEU A 240 -6.15 -1.96 -19.12
N GLU A 241 -6.59 -2.00 -20.39
CA GLU A 241 -7.72 -1.18 -20.79
C GLU A 241 -9.05 -1.87 -20.37
N PRO A 242 -9.96 -1.17 -19.68
CA PRO A 242 -11.28 -1.69 -19.35
C PRO A 242 -12.09 -1.84 -20.65
N GLY A 243 -12.56 -3.06 -20.96
CA GLY A 243 -13.47 -3.30 -22.09
C GLY A 243 -13.20 -4.55 -22.93
N GLN A 244 -12.11 -5.28 -22.70
CA GLN A 244 -11.83 -6.55 -23.42
C GLN A 244 -12.29 -7.82 -22.69
N ALA A 245 -13.09 -7.69 -21.61
CA ALA A 245 -13.56 -8.79 -20.77
C ALA A 245 -14.55 -9.77 -21.45
N HIS A 246 -14.98 -9.52 -22.68
CA HIS A 246 -16.07 -10.29 -23.33
C HIS A 246 -15.65 -11.26 -24.43
N VAL A 247 -14.38 -11.62 -24.55
CA VAL A 247 -13.96 -12.73 -25.43
C VAL A 247 -13.33 -13.82 -24.59
N CYS A 248 -14.19 -14.71 -24.07
CA CYS A 248 -13.80 -15.94 -23.43
C CYS A 248 -12.95 -16.79 -24.40
N THR A 249 -11.65 -16.74 -24.20
CA THR A 249 -10.68 -17.78 -24.59
C THR A 249 -9.86 -18.09 -23.34
N PRO A 250 -9.36 -19.33 -23.17
CA PRO A 250 -8.58 -19.70 -21.99
C PRO A 250 -7.46 -18.68 -21.78
N SER A 251 -7.51 -18.03 -20.61
CA SER A 251 -6.87 -16.75 -20.28
C SER A 251 -5.44 -16.57 -20.82
N PRO A 252 -5.20 -15.60 -21.72
CA PRO A 252 -3.86 -15.13 -22.08
C PRO A 252 -3.16 -14.36 -20.94
N TRP A 253 -3.90 -14.00 -19.88
CA TRP A 253 -3.49 -13.06 -18.83
C TRP A 253 -2.89 -13.71 -17.58
N ARG A 254 -2.28 -14.89 -17.73
CA ARG A 254 -1.20 -15.25 -16.82
C ARG A 254 -0.02 -14.40 -17.25
N LEU A 255 0.22 -13.27 -16.58
CA LEU A 255 1.41 -12.44 -16.76
C LEU A 255 2.63 -13.36 -16.74
N ARG A 256 3.11 -13.81 -17.92
CA ARG A 256 4.30 -14.66 -17.98
C ARG A 256 5.47 -13.75 -17.65
N PRO A 257 6.24 -13.99 -16.57
CA PRO A 257 7.33 -13.09 -16.16
C PRO A 257 8.27 -12.73 -17.32
N GLU A 258 8.48 -13.66 -18.26
CA GLU A 258 9.30 -13.52 -19.47
C GLU A 258 8.72 -12.56 -20.53
N LEU A 259 7.39 -12.54 -20.72
CA LEU A 259 6.69 -11.61 -21.62
C LEU A 259 6.49 -10.24 -20.98
N THR A 260 6.33 -10.18 -19.66
CA THR A 260 6.33 -8.92 -18.89
C THR A 260 7.70 -8.27 -18.95
N GLN A 261 8.77 -9.07 -18.90
CA GLN A 261 10.15 -8.60 -19.07
C GLN A 261 10.38 -8.09 -20.50
N GLN A 262 9.92 -8.77 -21.54
CA GLN A 262 10.07 -8.30 -22.94
C GLN A 262 9.23 -7.05 -23.24
N SER A 263 7.97 -7.01 -22.82
CA SER A 263 7.09 -5.86 -23.03
C SER A 263 7.55 -4.64 -22.21
N TYR A 264 8.06 -4.86 -21.00
CA TYR A 264 8.75 -3.84 -20.21
C TYR A 264 10.04 -3.38 -20.86
N LEU A 265 10.91 -4.27 -21.36
CA LEU A 265 12.13 -3.89 -22.07
C LEU A 265 11.83 -3.08 -23.35
N GLN A 266 10.77 -3.45 -24.08
CA GLN A 266 10.30 -2.71 -25.25
C GLN A 266 9.72 -1.34 -24.89
N ALA A 267 9.05 -1.25 -23.74
CA ALA A 267 8.46 -0.01 -23.30
C ALA A 267 9.42 0.88 -22.50
N ARG A 268 10.49 0.31 -21.91
CA ARG A 268 11.72 0.98 -21.46
C ARG A 268 12.54 1.48 -22.64
N ALA A 269 12.52 0.75 -23.77
CA ALA A 269 13.11 1.22 -25.02
C ALA A 269 12.27 2.33 -25.69
N LYS A 270 10.97 2.44 -25.39
CA LYS A 270 10.06 3.50 -25.85
C LYS A 270 9.95 4.69 -24.88
N ALA A 271 10.10 4.48 -23.58
CA ALA A 271 10.20 5.52 -22.57
C ALA A 271 11.54 6.25 -22.79
N GLY A 272 11.47 7.57 -22.95
CA GLY A 272 12.64 8.41 -23.19
C GLY A 272 13.74 8.17 -22.16
N LYS A 273 14.99 8.42 -22.57
CA LYS A 273 16.25 8.12 -21.87
C LYS A 273 16.47 8.85 -20.52
N THR A 274 15.45 9.38 -19.85
CA THR A 274 15.56 10.06 -18.56
C THR A 274 14.78 9.28 -17.51
N GLN A 275 15.48 8.49 -16.69
CA GLN A 275 14.90 7.96 -15.46
C GLN A 275 14.52 9.13 -14.56
N SER A 276 13.32 9.08 -13.98
CA SER A 276 12.86 10.10 -13.04
C SER A 276 13.76 10.10 -11.78
N TYR A 277 13.84 11.21 -11.06
CA TYR A 277 14.69 11.28 -9.86
C TYR A 277 14.26 10.28 -8.79
N VAL A 278 12.94 10.10 -8.62
CA VAL A 278 12.36 9.09 -7.72
C VAL A 278 12.89 7.69 -8.06
N GLN A 279 12.95 7.35 -9.36
CA GLN A 279 13.42 6.04 -9.82
C GLN A 279 14.90 5.81 -9.54
N GLN A 280 15.72 6.86 -9.65
CA GLN A 280 17.16 6.76 -9.36
C GLN A 280 17.40 6.51 -7.88
N VAL A 281 16.76 7.30 -7.01
CA VAL A 281 16.81 7.13 -5.55
C VAL A 281 16.35 5.72 -5.15
N LEU A 282 15.21 5.28 -5.70
CA LEU A 282 14.67 3.95 -5.45
C LEU A 282 15.64 2.84 -5.86
N HIS A 283 16.22 2.95 -7.05
CA HIS A 283 17.17 1.97 -7.56
C HIS A 283 18.38 1.84 -6.64
N THR A 284 18.97 2.96 -6.21
CA THR A 284 20.13 2.95 -5.32
C THR A 284 19.81 2.35 -3.96
N LEU A 285 18.73 2.80 -3.29
CA LEU A 285 18.33 2.27 -1.99
C LEU A 285 18.05 0.75 -2.01
N VAL A 286 17.29 0.28 -3.01
CA VAL A 286 16.93 -1.14 -3.14
C VAL A 286 18.14 -1.99 -3.50
N ALA A 287 19.00 -1.52 -4.40
CA ALA A 287 20.23 -2.23 -4.74
C ALA A 287 21.12 -2.38 -3.51
N ASP A 288 21.26 -1.34 -2.70
CA ASP A 288 22.16 -1.28 -1.55
C ASP A 288 21.64 -2.11 -0.38
N ALA A 289 20.34 -2.04 -0.10
CA ALA A 289 19.67 -2.93 0.84
C ALA A 289 19.83 -4.41 0.41
N SER A 290 19.69 -4.70 -0.89
CA SER A 290 19.87 -6.07 -1.42
C SER A 290 21.32 -6.54 -1.31
N ARG A 291 22.31 -5.66 -1.52
CA ARG A 291 23.74 -5.96 -1.32
C ARG A 291 24.04 -6.30 0.15
N LEU A 292 23.47 -5.54 1.08
CA LEU A 292 23.61 -5.82 2.51
C LEU A 292 22.87 -7.10 2.93
N LEU A 293 21.72 -7.40 2.34
CA LEU A 293 20.96 -8.62 2.63
C LEU A 293 21.62 -9.88 2.07
N GLY A 294 22.29 -9.80 0.92
CA GLY A 294 22.81 -10.94 0.19
C GLY A 294 21.69 -11.70 -0.54
N ASP A 295 20.83 -12.39 0.23
CA ASP A 295 19.57 -12.95 -0.28
C ASP A 295 18.43 -11.92 -0.11
N PRO A 296 17.88 -11.36 -1.20
CA PRO A 296 16.83 -10.36 -1.12
C PRO A 296 15.49 -10.91 -0.62
N TYR A 297 15.25 -12.23 -0.68
CA TYR A 297 14.01 -12.85 -0.20
C TYR A 297 14.06 -13.24 1.28
N TYR A 298 15.23 -13.14 1.92
CA TYR A 298 15.44 -13.58 3.30
C TYR A 298 14.42 -12.99 4.29
N LEU A 299 14.06 -11.72 4.14
CA LEU A 299 13.14 -11.05 5.05
C LEU A 299 11.69 -11.58 4.92
N LEU A 300 11.30 -12.19 3.79
CA LEU A 300 9.95 -12.76 3.60
C LEU A 300 9.66 -13.84 4.64
N CYS A 301 10.64 -14.67 4.99
CA CYS A 301 10.49 -15.72 5.99
C CYS A 301 10.19 -15.17 7.39
N LEU A 302 10.55 -13.90 7.65
CA LEU A 302 10.26 -13.22 8.93
C LEU A 302 8.91 -12.51 8.92
N VAL A 303 8.33 -12.24 7.74
CA VAL A 303 7.03 -11.57 7.62
C VAL A 303 5.93 -12.42 8.24
N GLU A 304 5.90 -13.72 7.98
CA GLU A 304 4.89 -14.61 8.57
C GLU A 304 4.97 -14.57 10.10
N GLN A 305 6.18 -14.61 10.68
CA GLN A 305 6.36 -14.54 12.13
C GLN A 305 5.81 -13.25 12.71
N ARG A 306 5.97 -12.12 12.01
CA ARG A 306 5.47 -10.82 12.47
C ARG A 306 3.98 -10.63 12.28
N ALA A 307 3.44 -11.16 11.18
CA ALA A 307 2.03 -11.00 10.85
C ALA A 307 1.13 -12.00 11.58
N ARG A 308 1.57 -13.26 11.70
CA ARG A 308 0.83 -14.38 12.28
C ARG A 308 1.10 -14.54 13.78
N TRP A 309 2.35 -14.43 14.20
CA TRP A 309 2.76 -14.68 15.60
C TRP A 309 3.15 -13.39 16.29
N LYS A 310 2.22 -12.42 16.32
CA LYS A 310 2.39 -11.18 17.09
C LYS A 310 2.84 -11.55 18.50
N ARG A 311 4.06 -11.14 18.85
CA ARG A 311 4.67 -11.47 20.14
C ARG A 311 3.75 -10.93 21.24
N ARG A 312 3.35 -11.79 22.17
CA ARG A 312 2.62 -11.35 23.37
C ARG A 312 3.60 -10.53 24.21
N LEU A 313 3.41 -9.22 24.18
CA LEU A 313 4.14 -8.29 25.01
C LEU A 313 3.65 -8.47 26.46
N ASP A 314 4.59 -8.61 27.38
CA ASP A 314 4.30 -8.83 28.81
C ASP A 314 5.23 -7.92 29.61
N ALA A 315 4.73 -6.74 29.95
CA ALA A 315 5.50 -5.72 30.66
C ALA A 315 5.93 -6.20 32.06
N GLU A 316 5.15 -7.07 32.71
CA GLU A 316 5.49 -7.62 34.03
C GLU A 316 6.68 -8.58 33.97
N LYS A 317 6.87 -9.25 32.82
CA LYS A 317 8.02 -10.14 32.56
C LYS A 317 9.18 -9.45 31.82
N GLY A 318 9.09 -8.13 31.60
CA GLY A 318 10.09 -7.37 30.83
C GLY A 318 10.12 -7.72 29.33
N VAL A 319 9.07 -8.33 28.80
CA VAL A 319 8.95 -8.71 27.39
C VAL A 319 8.35 -7.55 26.60
N TYR A 320 9.21 -6.62 26.20
CA TYR A 320 8.88 -5.52 25.29
C TYR A 320 9.23 -5.88 23.86
N GLU A 321 8.72 -5.13 22.89
CA GLU A 321 9.05 -5.32 21.49
C GLU A 321 10.56 -5.19 21.23
N MET A 322 11.16 -4.17 21.83
CA MET A 322 12.60 -3.88 21.84
C MET A 322 13.47 -4.94 22.53
N SER A 323 12.88 -5.91 23.23
CA SER A 323 13.61 -7.02 23.86
C SER A 323 13.97 -8.15 22.89
N SER A 324 13.54 -8.07 21.63
CA SER A 324 13.90 -9.05 20.60
C SER A 324 15.40 -8.98 20.29
N HIS A 325 16.09 -10.12 20.34
CA HIS A 325 17.47 -10.20 19.86
C HIS A 325 17.54 -10.02 18.33
N ASN A 326 16.49 -10.41 17.60
CA ASN A 326 16.40 -10.21 16.16
C ASN A 326 15.86 -8.80 15.87
N ILE A 327 16.71 -7.94 15.31
CA ILE A 327 16.38 -6.55 14.97
C ILE A 327 15.27 -6.46 13.91
N PHE A 328 15.18 -7.43 12.99
CA PHE A 328 14.19 -7.43 11.92
C PHE A 328 12.77 -7.77 12.39
N LEU A 329 12.61 -8.24 13.63
CA LEU A 329 11.32 -8.51 14.25
C LEU A 329 10.73 -7.29 14.99
N ILE A 330 11.50 -6.21 15.12
CA ILE A 330 11.08 -4.98 15.81
C ILE A 330 10.41 -4.05 14.80
N ASP A 331 9.15 -3.67 15.04
CA ASP A 331 8.35 -2.85 14.10
C ASP A 331 8.88 -1.43 13.96
N GLU A 332 9.34 -0.83 15.05
CA GLU A 332 10.00 0.49 14.98
C GLU A 332 11.24 0.47 14.07
N LYS A 333 12.04 -0.61 14.11
CA LYS A 333 13.29 -0.72 13.34
C LYS A 333 13.07 -1.17 11.90
N LEU A 334 12.08 -2.01 11.65
CA LEU A 334 11.73 -2.45 10.30
C LEU A 334 10.22 -2.41 10.12
N PRO A 335 9.61 -1.25 9.85
CA PRO A 335 8.17 -1.15 9.66
C PRO A 335 7.70 -2.01 8.49
N LEU A 336 6.62 -2.79 8.69
CA LEU A 336 6.08 -3.66 7.63
C LEU A 336 5.69 -2.92 6.34
N PRO A 337 5.13 -1.69 6.37
CA PRO A 337 4.83 -0.95 5.14
C PRO A 337 6.09 -0.64 4.33
N ALA A 338 7.18 -0.23 4.99
CA ALA A 338 8.45 0.07 4.33
C ALA A 338 9.08 -1.20 3.72
N LEU A 339 8.99 -2.33 4.43
CA LEU A 339 9.39 -3.64 3.90
C LEU A 339 8.53 -4.05 2.68
N ALA A 340 7.23 -3.78 2.71
CA ALA A 340 6.36 -4.05 1.58
C ALA A 340 6.72 -3.19 0.36
N MET A 341 7.11 -1.93 0.56
CA MET A 341 7.62 -1.07 -0.53
C MET A 341 8.97 -1.58 -1.08
N TYR A 342 9.86 -2.11 -0.24
CA TYR A 342 11.08 -2.79 -0.70
C TYR A 342 10.76 -3.95 -1.65
N TYR A 343 9.83 -4.84 -1.28
CA TYR A 343 9.44 -5.96 -2.15
C TYR A 343 8.66 -5.52 -3.38
N HIS A 344 7.83 -4.47 -3.28
CA HIS A 344 7.20 -3.85 -4.44
C HIS A 344 8.26 -3.35 -5.44
N ALA A 345 9.26 -2.62 -4.98
CA ALA A 345 10.33 -2.11 -5.83
C ALA A 345 11.21 -3.24 -6.41
N LEU A 346 11.51 -4.26 -5.62
CA LEU A 346 12.30 -5.42 -6.04
C LEU A 346 11.59 -6.22 -7.14
N LEU A 347 10.30 -6.50 -6.96
CA LEU A 347 9.52 -7.40 -7.80
C LEU A 347 8.80 -6.67 -8.94
N VAL A 348 7.95 -5.71 -8.60
CA VAL A 348 7.18 -4.91 -9.58
C VAL A 348 8.10 -3.94 -10.31
N GLY A 349 9.05 -3.32 -9.61
CA GLY A 349 10.06 -2.44 -10.19
C GLY A 349 11.17 -3.17 -10.95
N GLN A 350 11.18 -4.52 -10.94
CA GLN A 350 12.17 -5.40 -11.58
C GLN A 350 13.62 -5.10 -11.17
N LEU A 351 13.82 -4.71 -9.92
CA LEU A 351 15.14 -4.42 -9.34
C LEU A 351 15.81 -5.66 -8.72
N LEU A 352 15.30 -6.86 -9.01
CA LEU A 352 15.84 -8.11 -8.50
C LEU A 352 17.31 -8.29 -8.95
N PRO A 353 18.28 -8.47 -8.02
CA PRO A 353 19.67 -8.66 -8.39
C PRO A 353 19.86 -10.02 -9.07
N LYS A 354 20.85 -10.11 -9.97
CA LYS A 354 21.19 -11.37 -10.66
C LYS A 354 21.61 -12.50 -9.72
N SER A 355 22.05 -12.15 -8.50
CA SER A 355 22.42 -13.07 -7.44
C SER A 355 21.23 -13.65 -6.67
N ALA A 356 19.99 -13.21 -6.96
CA ALA A 356 18.81 -13.68 -6.26
C ALA A 356 18.62 -15.19 -6.41
N PRO A 357 18.38 -15.93 -5.31
CA PRO A 357 18.20 -17.37 -5.36
C PRO A 357 16.88 -17.74 -6.05
N LYS A 358 16.94 -18.78 -6.89
CA LYS A 358 15.78 -19.35 -7.59
C LYS A 358 15.23 -20.62 -6.91
N VAL A 359 15.51 -20.78 -5.62
CA VAL A 359 15.19 -21.99 -4.84
C VAL A 359 13.81 -21.91 -4.18
N TYR A 360 13.27 -20.70 -4.02
CA TYR A 360 11.98 -20.49 -3.39
C TYR A 360 10.82 -20.97 -4.26
N ALA A 361 9.89 -21.73 -3.67
CA ALA A 361 8.69 -22.18 -4.35
C ALA A 361 7.75 -20.99 -4.65
N PRO A 362 7.16 -20.91 -5.86
CA PRO A 362 6.19 -19.87 -6.23
C PRO A 362 5.07 -19.67 -5.21
N LEU A 363 4.51 -20.77 -4.69
CA LEU A 363 3.43 -20.75 -3.70
C LEU A 363 3.88 -20.08 -2.39
N HIS A 364 5.08 -20.41 -1.90
CA HIS A 364 5.62 -19.82 -0.67
C HIS A 364 5.86 -18.32 -0.82
N LEU A 365 6.38 -17.88 -1.98
CA LEU A 365 6.55 -16.47 -2.27
C LEU A 365 5.20 -15.75 -2.32
N PHE A 366 4.20 -16.32 -2.98
CA PHE A 366 2.85 -15.76 -3.04
C PHE A 366 2.25 -15.58 -1.64
N GLU A 367 2.24 -16.62 -0.81
CA GLU A 367 1.67 -16.58 0.54
C GLU A 367 2.41 -15.57 1.44
N SER A 368 3.74 -15.51 1.34
CA SER A 368 4.56 -14.56 2.11
C SER A 368 4.32 -13.11 1.69
N LEU A 369 4.21 -12.86 0.38
CA LEU A 369 3.91 -11.54 -0.17
C LEU A 369 2.49 -11.09 0.16
N LEU A 370 1.53 -12.02 0.26
CA LEU A 370 0.14 -11.70 0.57
C LEU A 370 -0.02 -11.01 1.94
N TYR A 371 0.84 -11.33 2.91
CA TYR A 371 0.91 -10.60 4.17
C TYR A 371 1.32 -9.14 3.98
N LEU A 372 2.35 -8.88 3.17
CA LEU A 372 2.81 -7.53 2.87
C LEU A 372 1.80 -6.74 2.04
N VAL A 373 1.15 -7.39 1.08
CA VAL A 373 0.03 -6.82 0.32
C VAL A 373 -1.06 -6.37 1.29
N SER A 374 -1.48 -7.23 2.22
CA SER A 374 -2.52 -6.87 3.20
C SER A 374 -2.13 -5.64 4.04
N VAL A 375 -0.85 -5.53 4.43
CA VAL A 375 -0.34 -4.35 5.16
C VAL A 375 -0.41 -3.06 4.33
N LEU A 376 -0.09 -3.13 3.03
CA LEU A 376 -0.19 -1.97 2.12
C LEU A 376 -1.64 -1.56 1.87
N LEU A 377 -2.53 -2.53 1.68
CA LEU A 377 -3.95 -2.28 1.46
C LEU A 377 -4.65 -1.69 2.71
N GLU A 378 -4.12 -1.97 3.91
CA GLU A 378 -4.63 -1.37 5.16
C GLU A 378 -4.18 0.08 5.38
N GLN A 379 -3.19 0.57 4.63
CA GLN A 379 -2.76 1.97 4.75
C GLN A 379 -3.87 2.92 4.27
N PRO A 380 -4.03 4.09 4.91
CA PRO A 380 -5.06 5.05 4.52
C PRO A 380 -4.75 5.72 3.18
N GLU A 381 -3.48 5.84 2.79
CA GLU A 381 -3.08 6.59 1.59
C GLU A 381 -3.28 5.78 0.29
N PRO A 382 -4.01 6.33 -0.71
CA PRO A 382 -4.26 5.67 -1.99
C PRO A 382 -3.01 5.21 -2.77
N PRO A 383 -1.88 5.95 -2.82
CA PRO A 383 -0.68 5.50 -3.52
C PRO A 383 -0.10 4.19 -2.96
N MET A 384 -0.19 4.00 -1.63
CA MET A 384 0.28 2.77 -0.98
C MET A 384 -0.66 1.60 -1.27
N GLN A 385 -1.97 1.83 -1.25
CA GLN A 385 -2.98 0.84 -1.65
C GLN A 385 -2.77 0.41 -3.10
N HIS A 386 -2.50 1.36 -4.01
CA HIS A 386 -2.16 1.07 -5.40
C HIS A 386 -0.94 0.15 -5.51
N CYS A 387 0.15 0.46 -4.80
CA CYS A 387 1.34 -0.39 -4.76
C CYS A 387 1.03 -1.80 -4.22
N GLY A 388 0.16 -1.91 -3.21
CA GLY A 388 -0.31 -3.20 -2.69
C GLY A 388 -1.04 -4.04 -3.75
N LEU A 389 -1.96 -3.42 -4.50
CA LEU A 389 -2.69 -4.10 -5.59
C LEU A 389 -1.74 -4.55 -6.71
N ARG A 390 -0.78 -3.72 -7.10
CA ARG A 390 0.24 -4.06 -8.12
C ARG A 390 1.17 -5.17 -7.64
N LEU A 391 1.55 -5.16 -6.37
CA LEU A 391 2.36 -6.24 -5.78
C LEU A 391 1.59 -7.57 -5.81
N ASN A 392 0.28 -7.56 -5.55
CA ASN A 392 -0.51 -8.78 -5.64
C ASN A 392 -0.63 -9.31 -7.07
N ASP A 393 -0.89 -8.43 -8.04
CA ASP A 393 -0.94 -8.82 -9.46
C ASP A 393 0.37 -9.50 -9.89
N TYR A 394 1.51 -8.96 -9.45
CA TYR A 394 2.79 -9.63 -9.64
C TYR A 394 2.88 -10.96 -8.88
N ALA A 395 2.49 -11.02 -7.61
CA ALA A 395 2.54 -12.26 -6.82
C ALA A 395 1.71 -13.39 -7.45
N LEU A 396 0.53 -13.08 -7.98
CA LEU A 396 -0.32 -14.01 -8.73
C LEU A 396 0.33 -14.45 -10.04
N SER A 397 1.06 -13.56 -10.71
CA SER A 397 1.76 -13.88 -11.97
C SER A 397 2.87 -14.92 -11.82
N ILE A 398 3.46 -15.03 -10.63
CA ILE A 398 4.53 -16.00 -10.33
C ILE A 398 3.98 -17.44 -10.26
N LEU A 399 2.68 -17.61 -10.01
CA LEU A 399 2.06 -18.92 -9.81
C LEU A 399 2.03 -19.72 -11.13
N THR A 400 2.65 -20.90 -11.10
CA THR A 400 2.64 -21.86 -12.21
C THR A 400 1.48 -22.84 -12.12
N GLU A 401 1.10 -23.19 -10.89
CA GLU A 401 0.07 -24.17 -10.55
C GLU A 401 -1.05 -23.49 -9.75
N PRO A 402 -2.28 -24.01 -9.80
CA PRO A 402 -3.37 -23.46 -9.01
C PRO A 402 -3.09 -23.62 -7.51
N VAL A 403 -3.50 -22.64 -6.71
CA VAL A 403 -3.32 -22.65 -5.26
C VAL A 403 -4.23 -23.70 -4.63
N PRO A 404 -3.69 -24.64 -3.83
CA PRO A 404 -4.47 -25.73 -3.28
C PRO A 404 -5.37 -25.27 -2.12
N GLN A 405 -6.46 -26.01 -1.88
CA GLN A 405 -7.42 -25.69 -0.82
C GLN A 405 -6.79 -25.57 0.58
N ARG A 406 -5.77 -26.38 0.90
CA ARG A 406 -5.05 -26.34 2.18
C ARG A 406 -4.42 -24.97 2.48
N SER A 407 -4.11 -24.15 1.46
CA SER A 407 -3.57 -22.81 1.68
C SER A 407 -4.59 -21.91 2.36
N LEU A 408 -5.90 -22.14 2.15
CA LEU A 408 -6.97 -21.36 2.80
C LEU A 408 -7.05 -21.54 4.32
N ASP A 409 -6.37 -22.53 4.89
CA ASP A 409 -6.24 -22.67 6.35
C ASP A 409 -5.39 -21.54 6.96
N LEU A 410 -4.64 -20.80 6.13
CA LEU A 410 -3.90 -19.61 6.55
C LEU A 410 -4.84 -18.41 6.68
N GLU A 411 -4.83 -17.77 7.86
CA GLU A 411 -5.64 -16.57 8.16
C GLU A 411 -5.38 -15.38 7.23
N VAL A 412 -4.23 -15.36 6.55
CA VAL A 412 -3.84 -14.31 5.60
C VAL A 412 -4.86 -14.15 4.48
N HIS A 413 -5.43 -15.25 3.98
CA HIS A 413 -6.39 -15.19 2.88
C HIS A 413 -7.70 -14.51 3.30
N LYS A 414 -8.15 -14.77 4.53
CA LYS A 414 -9.34 -14.11 5.09
C LYS A 414 -9.10 -12.61 5.25
N ARG A 415 -8.00 -12.25 5.92
CA ARG A 415 -7.62 -10.83 6.13
C ARG A 415 -7.46 -10.09 4.81
N TYR A 416 -6.77 -10.70 3.85
CA TYR A 416 -6.58 -10.14 2.52
C TYR A 416 -7.91 -9.87 1.80
N CYS A 417 -8.83 -10.85 1.78
CA CYS A 417 -10.14 -10.70 1.16
C CYS A 417 -10.96 -9.57 1.81
N GLU A 418 -10.98 -9.48 3.14
CA GLU A 418 -11.69 -8.41 3.87
C GLU A 418 -11.18 -7.02 3.47
N VAL A 419 -9.86 -6.83 3.44
CA VAL A 419 -9.24 -5.54 3.11
C VAL A 419 -9.43 -5.21 1.62
N LEU A 420 -9.26 -6.19 0.72
CA LEU A 420 -9.45 -6.00 -0.72
C LEU A 420 -10.90 -5.62 -1.07
N CYS A 421 -11.89 -6.29 -0.47
CA CYS A 421 -13.29 -5.97 -0.68
C CYS A 421 -13.63 -4.58 -0.11
N LYS A 422 -13.00 -4.17 1.00
CA LYS A 422 -13.14 -2.81 1.53
C LYS A 422 -12.66 -1.75 0.53
N ILE A 423 -11.48 -1.94 -0.08
CA ILE A 423 -10.97 -1.02 -1.11
C ILE A 423 -11.88 -1.01 -2.33
N THR A 424 -12.27 -2.19 -2.82
CA THR A 424 -13.09 -2.34 -4.03
C THR A 424 -14.47 -1.69 -3.88
N GLY A 425 -15.06 -1.76 -2.69
CA GLY A 425 -16.39 -1.19 -2.41
C GLY A 425 -16.39 0.28 -1.97
N TYR A 426 -15.36 0.72 -1.24
CA TYR A 426 -15.43 1.99 -0.48
C TYR A 426 -14.25 2.96 -0.71
N SER A 427 -13.25 2.63 -1.53
CA SER A 427 -12.17 3.58 -1.84
C SER A 427 -12.73 4.84 -2.53
N SER A 428 -12.19 6.02 -2.22
CA SER A 428 -12.57 7.29 -2.86
C SER A 428 -12.21 7.31 -4.35
N GLN A 429 -11.07 6.72 -4.71
CA GLN A 429 -10.58 6.70 -6.08
C GLN A 429 -11.24 5.59 -6.92
N GLU A 430 -11.86 5.96 -8.03
CA GLU A 430 -12.47 5.00 -8.95
C GLU A 430 -11.45 4.03 -9.55
N SER A 431 -10.26 4.52 -9.90
CA SER A 431 -9.15 3.70 -10.43
C SER A 431 -8.78 2.56 -9.48
N LEU A 432 -8.73 2.83 -8.18
CA LEU A 432 -8.46 1.82 -7.15
C LEU A 432 -9.60 0.82 -7.02
N ARG A 433 -10.86 1.26 -7.07
CA ARG A 433 -12.01 0.35 -7.04
C ARG A 433 -12.00 -0.61 -8.24
N GLN A 434 -11.74 -0.08 -9.44
CA GLN A 434 -11.65 -0.88 -10.67
C GLN A 434 -10.48 -1.86 -10.63
N LEU A 435 -9.28 -1.41 -10.23
CA LEU A 435 -8.10 -2.28 -10.09
C LEU A 435 -8.32 -3.34 -9.01
N GLY A 436 -8.91 -2.99 -7.87
CA GLY A 436 -9.26 -3.91 -6.79
C GLY A 436 -10.18 -5.03 -7.27
N LEU A 437 -11.20 -4.70 -8.07
CA LEU A 437 -12.12 -5.69 -8.66
C LEU A 437 -11.39 -6.65 -9.62
N GLN A 438 -10.49 -6.13 -10.45
CA GLN A 438 -9.68 -6.95 -11.36
C GLN A 438 -8.75 -7.90 -10.59
N VAL A 439 -8.08 -7.39 -9.54
CA VAL A 439 -7.20 -8.19 -8.70
C VAL A 439 -7.99 -9.24 -7.91
N LEU A 440 -9.19 -8.92 -7.41
CA LEU A 440 -10.09 -9.89 -6.78
C LEU A 440 -10.45 -11.03 -7.73
N HIS A 441 -10.77 -10.70 -9.00
CA HIS A 441 -11.05 -11.69 -10.03
C HIS A 441 -9.86 -12.63 -10.27
N HIS A 442 -8.68 -12.07 -10.53
CA HIS A 442 -7.47 -12.88 -10.76
C HIS A 442 -7.10 -13.72 -9.54
N TYR A 443 -7.25 -13.16 -8.34
CA TYR A 443 -7.00 -13.87 -7.10
C TYR A 443 -7.90 -15.10 -6.97
N ILE A 444 -9.22 -14.98 -7.16
CA ILE A 444 -10.13 -16.14 -7.07
C ILE A 444 -9.77 -17.18 -8.14
N LEU A 445 -9.51 -16.76 -9.38
CA LEU A 445 -9.18 -17.69 -10.47
C LEU A 445 -7.86 -18.44 -10.27
N ALA A 446 -6.94 -17.92 -9.46
CA ALA A 446 -5.66 -18.57 -9.18
C ALA A 446 -5.77 -19.85 -8.33
N PHE A 447 -6.92 -20.11 -7.70
CA PHE A 447 -7.13 -21.26 -6.83
C PHE A 447 -7.70 -22.49 -7.57
N GLU A 448 -7.56 -23.67 -6.96
CA GLU A 448 -8.29 -24.88 -7.35
C GLU A 448 -9.81 -24.71 -7.18
N ASP A 449 -10.62 -25.50 -7.89
CA ASP A 449 -12.07 -25.33 -7.92
C ASP A 449 -12.75 -25.46 -6.55
N THR A 450 -12.27 -26.35 -5.68
CA THR A 450 -12.77 -26.48 -4.29
C THR A 450 -12.48 -25.22 -3.48
N ALA A 451 -11.28 -24.67 -3.61
CA ALA A 451 -10.87 -23.45 -2.95
C ALA A 451 -11.64 -22.22 -3.47
N LYS A 452 -11.87 -22.12 -4.80
CA LYS A 452 -12.72 -21.08 -5.40
C LYS A 452 -14.09 -21.04 -4.74
N TYR A 453 -14.71 -22.20 -4.53
CA TYR A 453 -16.01 -22.31 -3.88
C TYR A 453 -16.01 -21.83 -2.43
N PHE A 454 -15.02 -22.22 -1.63
CA PHE A 454 -14.94 -21.75 -0.24
C PHE A 454 -14.75 -20.24 -0.15
N ILE A 455 -13.91 -19.66 -1.01
CA ILE A 455 -13.73 -18.20 -1.07
C ILE A 455 -15.04 -17.53 -1.46
N LEU A 456 -15.67 -17.95 -2.57
CA LEU A 456 -16.91 -17.36 -3.07
C LEU A 456 -18.04 -17.48 -2.04
N LYS A 457 -18.21 -18.65 -1.44
CA LYS A 457 -19.22 -18.90 -0.42
C LYS A 457 -19.03 -17.98 0.79
N ASN A 458 -17.80 -17.89 1.31
CA ASN A 458 -17.50 -17.03 2.45
C ASN A 458 -17.75 -15.55 2.13
N LEU A 459 -17.28 -15.08 0.98
CA LEU A 459 -17.47 -13.69 0.57
C LEU A 459 -18.96 -13.34 0.35
N LEU A 460 -19.74 -14.25 -0.26
CA LEU A 460 -21.17 -14.04 -0.46
C LEU A 460 -21.96 -14.01 0.86
N GLU A 461 -21.50 -14.74 1.89
CA GLU A 461 -22.14 -14.77 3.22
C GLU A 461 -21.73 -13.59 4.11
N THR A 462 -20.53 -13.03 3.94
CA THR A 462 -19.94 -12.04 4.86
C THR A 462 -19.99 -10.59 4.37
N LEU A 463 -19.98 -10.37 3.05
CA LEU A 463 -19.97 -9.02 2.49
C LEU A 463 -21.37 -8.39 2.48
N GLN A 464 -21.42 -7.06 2.62
CA GLN A 464 -22.67 -6.28 2.57
C GLN A 464 -22.85 -5.48 1.28
N HIS A 465 -21.80 -5.34 0.48
CA HIS A 465 -21.82 -4.49 -0.71
C HIS A 465 -22.52 -5.19 -1.90
N ASP A 466 -23.71 -4.72 -2.26
CA ASP A 466 -24.60 -5.35 -3.27
C ASP A 466 -23.93 -5.57 -4.63
N GLY A 467 -23.19 -4.57 -5.12
CA GLY A 467 -22.48 -4.68 -6.40
C GLY A 467 -21.40 -5.76 -6.42
N ILE A 468 -20.73 -6.01 -5.29
CA ILE A 468 -19.68 -7.04 -5.19
C ILE A 468 -20.33 -8.42 -5.06
N LEU A 469 -21.39 -8.54 -4.25
CA LEU A 469 -22.18 -9.77 -4.13
C LEU A 469 -22.72 -10.22 -5.49
N GLY A 470 -23.33 -9.30 -6.25
CA GLY A 470 -23.82 -9.58 -7.60
C GLY A 470 -22.71 -10.02 -8.55
N TYR A 471 -21.54 -9.38 -8.50
CA TYR A 471 -20.37 -9.76 -9.30
C TYR A 471 -19.85 -11.17 -8.94
N LEU A 472 -19.72 -11.49 -7.65
CA LEU A 472 -19.25 -12.80 -7.18
C LEU A 472 -20.24 -13.92 -7.53
N ALA A 473 -21.55 -13.66 -7.45
CA ALA A 473 -22.58 -14.60 -7.90
C ALA A 473 -22.49 -14.84 -9.41
N GLY A 474 -22.28 -13.78 -10.20
CA GLY A 474 -22.02 -13.86 -11.63
C GLY A 474 -20.78 -14.71 -11.95
N MET A 475 -19.69 -14.50 -11.20
CA MET A 475 -18.45 -15.27 -11.35
C MET A 475 -18.66 -16.76 -11.07
N TYR A 476 -19.40 -17.12 -10.02
CA TYR A 476 -19.72 -18.52 -9.74
C TYR A 476 -20.51 -19.16 -10.89
N LYS A 477 -21.51 -18.44 -11.43
CA LYS A 477 -22.27 -18.87 -12.61
C LYS A 477 -21.34 -19.09 -13.83
N ASP A 478 -20.42 -18.18 -14.10
CA ASP A 478 -19.47 -18.30 -15.22
C ASP A 478 -18.49 -19.48 -15.05
N LEU A 479 -18.03 -19.75 -13.82
CA LEU A 479 -17.19 -20.91 -13.51
C LEU A 479 -17.91 -22.24 -13.74
N ALA A 480 -19.14 -22.34 -13.24
CA ALA A 480 -19.97 -23.52 -13.44
C ALA A 480 -20.33 -23.72 -14.92
N ALA A 481 -20.65 -22.64 -15.64
CA ALA A 481 -20.89 -22.64 -17.08
C ALA A 481 -19.70 -23.20 -17.87
N ALA A 482 -18.49 -22.71 -17.60
CA ALA A 482 -17.27 -23.18 -18.26
C ALA A 482 -17.02 -24.68 -18.03
N GLN A 483 -17.33 -25.20 -16.84
CA GLN A 483 -17.19 -26.62 -16.52
C GLN A 483 -18.26 -27.49 -17.20
N MET A 484 -19.46 -26.95 -17.42
CA MET A 484 -20.50 -27.66 -18.16
C MET A 484 -20.14 -27.84 -19.64
N GLU A 485 -19.44 -26.87 -20.25
CA GLU A 485 -18.97 -26.99 -21.64
C GLU A 485 -17.93 -28.11 -21.81
N LEU A 486 -17.17 -28.40 -20.75
CA LEU A 486 -16.23 -29.52 -20.73
C LEU A 486 -17.00 -30.85 -20.62
N LYS A 487 -16.78 -31.76 -21.58
CA LYS A 487 -17.38 -33.12 -21.61
C LYS A 487 -16.74 -34.09 -20.59
N VAL A 488 -16.23 -33.56 -19.49
CA VAL A 488 -15.61 -34.28 -18.38
C VAL A 488 -16.64 -34.33 -17.23
N PRO A 489 -16.62 -35.34 -16.34
CA PRO A 489 -17.42 -35.28 -15.11
C PRO A 489 -17.20 -33.95 -14.38
N LEU A 490 -18.29 -33.28 -14.00
CA LEU A 490 -18.23 -32.02 -13.26
C LEU A 490 -17.61 -32.26 -11.88
N SER A 491 -16.84 -31.29 -11.42
CA SER A 491 -16.42 -31.23 -10.03
C SER A 491 -17.65 -31.23 -9.10
N GLU A 492 -17.54 -31.89 -7.95
CA GLU A 492 -18.58 -31.92 -6.90
C GLU A 492 -18.97 -30.52 -6.45
N VAL A 493 -18.09 -29.55 -6.65
CA VAL A 493 -18.27 -28.14 -6.30
C VAL A 493 -19.37 -27.47 -7.13
N TYR A 494 -19.46 -27.86 -8.41
CA TYR A 494 -20.39 -27.28 -9.38
C TYR A 494 -21.60 -28.21 -9.62
N SER A 495 -21.76 -29.26 -8.82
CA SER A 495 -22.84 -30.23 -8.95
C SER A 495 -23.40 -30.69 -7.59
N GLY A 496 -24.61 -31.23 -7.59
CA GLY A 496 -25.20 -31.89 -6.42
C GLY A 496 -25.32 -30.98 -5.19
N VAL A 497 -24.84 -31.46 -4.04
CA VAL A 497 -25.07 -30.84 -2.72
C VAL A 497 -24.35 -29.51 -2.56
N GLN A 498 -23.12 -29.36 -3.08
CA GLN A 498 -22.37 -28.12 -2.94
C GLN A 498 -22.97 -27.01 -3.81
N PHE A 499 -23.36 -27.34 -5.04
CA PHE A 499 -24.11 -26.43 -5.90
C PHE A 499 -25.42 -26.00 -5.26
N ARG A 500 -26.22 -26.95 -4.74
CA ARG A 500 -27.45 -26.67 -3.98
C ARG A 500 -27.20 -25.71 -2.83
N SER A 501 -26.14 -25.94 -2.04
CA SER A 501 -25.78 -25.05 -0.92
C SER A 501 -25.41 -23.65 -1.38
N MET A 502 -24.68 -23.48 -2.47
CA MET A 502 -24.29 -22.15 -2.97
C MET A 502 -25.51 -21.37 -3.45
N VAL A 503 -26.38 -22.02 -4.22
CA VAL A 503 -27.57 -21.36 -4.79
C VAL A 503 -28.56 -20.99 -3.69
N LEU A 504 -28.93 -21.92 -2.81
CA LEU A 504 -29.98 -21.68 -1.82
C LEU A 504 -29.55 -20.84 -0.62
N ARG A 505 -28.26 -20.85 -0.24
CA ARG A 505 -27.79 -20.12 0.96
C ARG A 505 -27.09 -18.81 0.66
N CYS A 506 -26.56 -18.63 -0.55
CA CYS A 506 -25.70 -17.49 -0.86
C CYS A 506 -26.28 -16.61 -1.99
N VAL A 507 -26.81 -17.21 -3.06
CA VAL A 507 -27.22 -16.45 -4.25
C VAL A 507 -28.71 -16.13 -4.26
N CYS A 508 -29.57 -17.13 -4.17
CA CYS A 508 -31.03 -16.99 -4.23
C CYS A 508 -31.64 -16.78 -2.85
N VAL A 509 -31.18 -15.74 -2.13
CA VAL A 509 -31.65 -15.42 -0.78
C VAL A 509 -32.27 -14.03 -0.73
N LEU A 510 -33.44 -13.93 -0.10
CA LEU A 510 -34.09 -12.66 0.24
C LEU A 510 -33.89 -12.37 1.74
N PRO A 511 -33.15 -11.31 2.12
CA PRO A 511 -32.77 -11.07 3.52
C PRO A 511 -33.94 -10.94 4.50
N GLN A 512 -35.04 -10.32 4.07
CA GLN A 512 -36.25 -10.10 4.87
C GLN A 512 -37.50 -10.63 4.16
N ASP A 513 -37.33 -11.63 3.29
CA ASP A 513 -38.43 -12.24 2.55
C ASP A 513 -39.21 -11.15 1.75
N VAL A 514 -40.54 -11.16 1.80
CA VAL A 514 -41.43 -10.18 1.12
C VAL A 514 -41.17 -8.71 1.50
N LYS A 515 -40.55 -8.45 2.66
CA LYS A 515 -40.26 -7.08 3.15
C LYS A 515 -38.89 -6.56 2.72
N SER A 516 -38.11 -7.35 1.99
CA SER A 516 -36.77 -6.98 1.56
C SER A 516 -36.80 -5.70 0.73
N ASP A 517 -35.83 -4.80 0.97
CA ASP A 517 -35.64 -3.63 0.13
C ASP A 517 -35.06 -4.06 -1.22
N LEU A 518 -35.95 -4.16 -2.22
CA LEU A 518 -35.60 -4.65 -3.55
C LEU A 518 -34.71 -3.68 -4.34
N LEU A 519 -34.72 -2.39 -4.00
CA LEU A 519 -33.89 -1.39 -4.69
C LEU A 519 -32.45 -1.47 -4.20
N MET A 520 -32.27 -1.61 -2.89
CA MET A 520 -30.94 -1.78 -2.28
C MET A 520 -30.24 -3.08 -2.69
N HIS A 521 -31.00 -4.14 -2.97
CA HIS A 521 -30.49 -5.45 -3.39
C HIS A 521 -30.68 -5.76 -4.88
N SER A 522 -30.91 -4.72 -5.69
CA SER A 522 -31.31 -4.89 -7.09
C SER A 522 -30.25 -5.59 -7.95
N VAL A 523 -28.95 -5.40 -7.69
CA VAL A 523 -27.86 -6.02 -8.46
C VAL A 523 -27.73 -7.49 -8.08
N THR A 524 -27.82 -7.83 -6.80
CA THR A 524 -27.77 -9.22 -6.33
C THR A 524 -28.97 -10.01 -6.85
N ILE A 525 -30.19 -9.46 -6.73
CA ILE A 525 -31.42 -10.11 -7.22
C ILE A 525 -31.37 -10.30 -8.74
N SER A 526 -30.89 -9.29 -9.49
CA SER A 526 -30.74 -9.40 -10.94
C SER A 526 -29.77 -10.52 -11.34
N ASN A 527 -28.64 -10.64 -10.64
CA ASN A 527 -27.67 -11.70 -10.90
C ASN A 527 -28.21 -13.09 -10.50
N ALA A 528 -28.94 -13.19 -9.39
CA ALA A 528 -29.59 -14.43 -8.98
C ALA A 528 -30.62 -14.90 -10.04
N LEU A 529 -31.48 -13.99 -10.52
CA LEU A 529 -32.44 -14.29 -11.59
C LEU A 529 -31.74 -14.70 -12.89
N ASN A 530 -30.68 -13.99 -13.28
CA ASN A 530 -29.88 -14.34 -14.46
C ASN A 530 -29.20 -15.72 -14.32
N MET A 531 -28.75 -16.08 -13.12
CA MET A 531 -28.16 -17.38 -12.84
C MET A 531 -29.20 -18.50 -12.98
N VAL A 532 -30.38 -18.35 -12.36
CA VAL A 532 -31.50 -19.30 -12.49
C VAL A 532 -31.91 -19.46 -13.96
N ARG A 533 -32.05 -18.33 -14.66
CA ARG A 533 -32.37 -18.31 -16.09
C ARG A 533 -31.33 -19.05 -16.92
N TYR A 534 -30.04 -18.85 -16.66
CA TYR A 534 -28.95 -19.50 -17.37
C TYR A 534 -29.00 -21.02 -17.19
N PHE A 535 -29.03 -21.52 -15.96
CA PHE A 535 -29.03 -22.96 -15.70
C PHE A 535 -30.28 -23.66 -16.20
N ALA A 536 -31.45 -23.00 -16.15
CA ALA A 536 -32.67 -23.54 -16.75
C ALA A 536 -32.51 -23.78 -18.26
N MET A 537 -31.80 -22.89 -18.97
CA MET A 537 -31.60 -23.02 -20.42
C MET A 537 -30.44 -23.96 -20.78
N ALA A 538 -29.36 -23.95 -19.99
CA ALA A 538 -28.12 -24.64 -20.31
C ALA A 538 -28.07 -26.09 -19.77
N ASP A 539 -28.65 -26.37 -18.60
CA ASP A 539 -28.51 -27.66 -17.91
C ASP A 539 -29.69 -28.62 -18.17
N LEU A 540 -30.04 -28.86 -19.43
CA LEU A 540 -31.18 -29.73 -19.77
C LEU A 540 -30.99 -31.18 -19.28
N ASP A 541 -29.74 -31.65 -19.28
CA ASP A 541 -29.36 -33.00 -18.83
C ASP A 541 -29.24 -33.11 -17.30
N ASN A 542 -29.49 -32.02 -16.56
CA ASN A 542 -29.39 -31.96 -15.10
C ASN A 542 -28.02 -32.37 -14.54
N ARG A 543 -26.94 -32.01 -15.23
CA ARG A 543 -25.58 -32.34 -14.80
C ARG A 543 -25.17 -31.60 -13.52
N THR A 544 -25.69 -30.40 -13.29
CA THR A 544 -25.42 -29.64 -12.06
C THR A 544 -26.34 -30.06 -10.90
N GLY A 545 -27.46 -30.73 -11.20
CA GLY A 545 -28.53 -30.97 -10.23
C GLY A 545 -29.49 -29.80 -10.08
N PHE A 546 -29.43 -28.79 -10.96
CA PHE A 546 -30.29 -27.60 -10.92
C PHE A 546 -31.79 -27.94 -10.88
N TRP A 547 -32.24 -28.91 -11.67
CA TRP A 547 -33.67 -29.27 -11.73
C TRP A 547 -34.19 -29.92 -10.45
N ASP A 548 -33.31 -30.56 -9.67
CA ASP A 548 -33.66 -31.15 -8.38
C ASP A 548 -33.81 -30.07 -7.29
N VAL A 549 -33.07 -28.97 -7.43
CA VAL A 549 -33.07 -27.83 -6.50
C VAL A 549 -34.15 -26.80 -6.85
N LEU A 550 -34.59 -26.75 -8.11
CA LEU A 550 -35.56 -25.76 -8.61
C LEU A 550 -36.83 -25.61 -7.74
N PRO A 551 -37.49 -26.69 -7.25
CA PRO A 551 -38.68 -26.54 -6.42
C PRO A 551 -38.41 -25.75 -5.12
N GLU A 552 -37.22 -25.89 -4.55
CA GLU A 552 -36.81 -25.13 -3.37
C GLU A 552 -36.53 -23.67 -3.70
N ILE A 553 -35.93 -23.39 -4.87
CA ILE A 553 -35.70 -22.03 -5.36
C ILE A 553 -37.03 -21.32 -5.61
N GLU A 554 -38.01 -22.02 -6.19
CA GLU A 554 -39.36 -21.49 -6.41
C GLU A 554 -40.00 -21.06 -5.09
N GLN A 555 -39.97 -21.95 -4.09
CA GLN A 555 -40.58 -21.72 -2.78
C GLN A 555 -39.87 -20.63 -1.95
N GLN A 556 -38.53 -20.63 -1.93
CA GLN A 556 -37.75 -19.76 -1.03
C GLN A 556 -37.38 -18.41 -1.66
N PHE A 557 -37.36 -18.31 -2.99
CA PHE A 557 -36.86 -17.13 -3.68
C PHE A 557 -37.85 -16.56 -4.72
N LEU A 558 -38.33 -17.35 -5.68
CA LEU A 558 -39.14 -16.80 -6.78
C LEU A 558 -40.54 -16.37 -6.32
N GLU A 559 -41.26 -17.24 -5.59
CA GLU A 559 -42.61 -16.89 -5.09
C GLU A 559 -42.59 -15.66 -4.16
N PRO A 560 -41.68 -15.56 -3.18
CA PRO A 560 -41.67 -14.40 -2.32
C PRO A 560 -41.16 -13.14 -3.03
N LEU A 561 -40.21 -13.25 -3.96
CA LEU A 561 -39.79 -12.12 -4.81
C LEU A 561 -40.95 -11.59 -5.65
N GLY A 562 -41.76 -12.47 -6.24
CA GLY A 562 -42.95 -12.07 -7.00
C GLY A 562 -43.95 -11.30 -6.14
N LYS A 563 -44.18 -11.74 -4.90
CA LYS A 563 -45.02 -11.02 -3.93
C LYS A 563 -44.40 -9.67 -3.55
N ALA A 564 -43.11 -9.64 -3.23
CA ALA A 564 -42.38 -8.43 -2.88
C ALA A 564 -42.45 -7.38 -4.01
N LEU A 565 -42.18 -7.76 -5.25
CA LEU A 565 -42.25 -6.88 -6.41
C LEU A 565 -43.64 -6.26 -6.60
N ASN A 566 -44.70 -7.06 -6.44
CA ASN A 566 -46.07 -6.57 -6.53
C ASN A 566 -46.39 -5.57 -5.42
N PHE A 567 -45.99 -5.85 -4.17
CA PHE A 567 -46.19 -4.94 -3.05
C PHE A 567 -45.39 -3.65 -3.21
N SER A 568 -44.09 -3.74 -3.51
CA SER A 568 -43.23 -2.56 -3.69
C SER A 568 -43.71 -1.69 -4.86
N LEU A 569 -44.04 -2.28 -6.03
CA LEU A 569 -44.55 -1.50 -7.15
C LEU A 569 -45.88 -0.81 -6.84
N ALA A 570 -46.81 -1.50 -6.17
CA ALA A 570 -48.08 -0.90 -5.75
C ALA A 570 -47.85 0.25 -4.76
N HIS A 571 -46.93 0.06 -3.81
CA HIS A 571 -46.55 1.08 -2.82
C HIS A 571 -45.98 2.34 -3.48
N TYR A 572 -44.95 2.20 -4.32
CA TYR A 572 -44.32 3.34 -5.00
C TYR A 572 -45.26 4.04 -5.99
N LYS A 573 -46.13 3.31 -6.70
CA LYS A 573 -47.11 3.89 -7.63
C LYS A 573 -48.19 4.69 -6.88
N ALA A 574 -48.76 4.12 -5.82
CA ALA A 574 -49.75 4.79 -4.99
C ALA A 574 -49.15 6.05 -4.33
N TYR A 575 -47.90 5.98 -3.90
CA TYR A 575 -47.21 7.12 -3.32
C TYR A 575 -46.94 8.23 -4.35
N ARG A 576 -46.49 7.89 -5.56
CA ARG A 576 -46.33 8.85 -6.65
C ARG A 576 -47.64 9.60 -6.95
N GLU A 577 -48.77 8.92 -6.93
CA GLU A 577 -50.09 9.54 -7.10
C GLU A 577 -50.45 10.50 -5.96
N ARG A 578 -50.11 10.18 -4.70
CA ARG A 578 -50.32 11.10 -3.56
C ARG A 578 -49.49 12.38 -3.69
N VAL A 579 -48.23 12.26 -4.12
CA VAL A 579 -47.34 13.41 -4.38
C VAL A 579 -47.85 14.25 -5.56
N LEU A 580 -48.36 13.62 -6.62
CA LEU A 580 -49.05 14.27 -7.76
C LEU A 580 -50.34 15.00 -7.35
N ASN A 581 -51.02 14.53 -6.30
CA ASN A 581 -52.24 15.15 -5.79
C ASN A 581 -52.01 16.19 -4.68
N GLY A 582 -50.75 16.41 -4.28
CA GLY A 582 -50.40 17.38 -3.23
C GLY A 582 -50.83 16.95 -1.82
N GLN A 583 -51.04 15.65 -1.62
CA GLN A 583 -51.50 15.04 -0.35
C GLN A 583 -50.33 14.55 0.52
N SER A 584 -49.12 15.07 0.29
CA SER A 584 -47.85 14.64 0.93
C SER A 584 -47.61 15.24 2.32
N THR A 585 -48.61 15.85 2.94
CA THR A 585 -48.47 16.53 4.25
C THR A 585 -48.48 15.60 5.46
N SER A 586 -48.70 14.29 5.27
CA SER A 586 -48.66 13.28 6.34
C SER A 586 -47.91 12.02 5.93
N ASP A 587 -46.65 12.17 5.51
CA ASP A 587 -45.83 11.02 5.14
C ASP A 587 -45.14 10.40 6.36
N ASP A 588 -45.07 9.06 6.39
CA ASP A 588 -44.31 8.26 7.35
C ASP A 588 -42.85 8.73 7.37
N GLU A 589 -42.31 9.08 8.54
CA GLU A 589 -40.90 9.46 8.75
C GLU A 589 -39.91 8.48 8.10
N LEU A 590 -40.31 7.21 8.00
CA LEU A 590 -39.55 6.10 7.40
C LEU A 590 -39.41 6.27 5.88
N MET A 591 -40.43 6.79 5.20
CA MET A 591 -40.43 6.99 3.76
C MET A 591 -39.66 8.26 3.36
N GLN A 592 -39.76 9.31 4.18
CA GLN A 592 -38.95 10.51 4.01
C GLN A 592 -37.46 10.19 4.18
N LYS A 593 -37.11 9.31 5.15
CA LYS A 593 -35.77 8.73 5.27
C LYS A 593 -35.35 7.92 4.04
N GLN A 594 -36.21 7.06 3.49
CA GLN A 594 -35.90 6.28 2.27
C GLN A 594 -35.70 7.17 1.05
N LEU A 595 -36.55 8.18 0.83
CA LEU A 595 -36.42 9.13 -0.27
C LEU A 595 -35.14 9.95 -0.15
N ASN A 596 -34.80 10.39 1.06
CA ASN A 596 -33.56 11.10 1.31
C ASN A 596 -32.33 10.21 1.05
N MET A 597 -32.34 8.93 1.47
CA MET A 597 -31.25 8.00 1.14
C MET A 597 -31.13 7.72 -0.37
N LEU A 598 -32.26 7.56 -1.06
CA LEU A 598 -32.29 7.35 -2.51
C LEU A 598 -31.83 8.60 -3.27
N ALA A 599 -32.17 9.80 -2.79
CA ALA A 599 -31.72 11.07 -3.36
C ALA A 599 -30.23 11.30 -3.15
N VAL A 600 -29.68 10.96 -1.98
CA VAL A 600 -28.23 11.03 -1.70
C VAL A 600 -27.42 10.10 -2.61
N ASN A 601 -27.97 8.92 -2.95
CA ASN A 601 -27.36 8.02 -3.93
C ASN A 601 -27.36 8.59 -5.36
N ILE A 602 -28.27 9.53 -5.68
CA ILE A 602 -28.33 10.23 -6.97
C ILE A 602 -27.42 11.47 -6.97
N THR A 603 -27.19 12.13 -5.83
CA THR A 603 -26.34 13.32 -5.73
C THR A 603 -24.84 13.04 -5.49
N ASN A 604 -24.47 11.83 -5.06
CA ASN A 604 -23.06 11.39 -4.95
C ASN A 604 -22.31 11.30 -6.29
N SER A 605 -22.94 11.64 -7.41
CA SER A 605 -22.24 11.90 -8.68
C SER A 605 -21.61 13.31 -8.79
N GLY A 606 -21.59 14.15 -7.75
CA GLY A 606 -20.98 15.48 -7.94
C GLY A 606 -20.74 16.47 -6.80
N MET A 607 -20.77 16.15 -5.49
CA MET A 607 -20.39 17.17 -4.49
C MET A 607 -19.79 16.62 -3.18
N ASP A 608 -18.71 17.27 -2.77
CA ASP A 608 -17.93 17.06 -1.53
C ASP A 608 -18.81 17.06 -0.27
N GLY A 609 -18.56 16.08 0.60
CA GLY A 609 -19.21 15.93 1.90
C GLY A 609 -18.70 16.98 2.89
N GLY A 610 -19.46 18.07 3.06
CA GLY A 610 -19.36 18.95 4.21
C GLY A 610 -20.21 18.43 5.37
N GLU A 611 -19.60 18.21 6.53
CA GLU A 611 -20.27 17.93 7.80
C GLU A 611 -21.16 19.14 8.18
N GLY A 612 -22.47 18.96 8.08
CA GLY A 612 -23.48 19.94 8.45
C GLY A 612 -24.70 19.27 9.07
N ASP A 613 -25.07 19.81 10.23
CA ASP A 613 -26.18 19.52 11.14
C ASP A 613 -27.38 18.70 10.61
N GLY A 614 -27.91 17.82 11.48
CA GLY A 614 -28.88 16.75 11.21
C GLY A 614 -30.31 17.16 10.84
N HIS A 615 -30.47 18.12 9.93
CA HIS A 615 -31.72 18.40 9.23
C HIS A 615 -31.48 18.37 7.72
N LEU A 616 -31.80 17.22 7.12
CA LEU A 616 -31.81 17.05 5.68
C LEU A 616 -32.84 18.01 5.03
N PRO A 617 -32.48 18.72 3.96
CA PRO A 617 -33.38 19.65 3.27
C PRO A 617 -34.61 18.91 2.70
N ASP A 618 -35.78 19.55 2.76
CA ASP A 618 -37.02 19.01 2.19
C ASP A 618 -36.92 19.04 0.66
N ILE A 619 -36.72 17.85 0.07
CA ILE A 619 -36.59 17.66 -1.37
C ILE A 619 -37.82 18.27 -2.07
N GLY A 620 -37.60 19.05 -3.12
CA GLY A 620 -38.68 19.71 -3.86
C GLY A 620 -39.69 18.70 -4.42
N ARG A 621 -40.92 19.15 -4.71
CA ARG A 621 -41.98 18.26 -5.24
C ARG A 621 -41.60 17.59 -6.56
N GLU A 622 -40.91 18.32 -7.43
CA GLU A 622 -40.45 17.80 -8.73
C GLU A 622 -39.35 16.75 -8.55
N GLU A 623 -38.34 17.04 -7.74
CA GLU A 623 -37.26 16.10 -7.40
C GLU A 623 -37.82 14.82 -6.72
N LYS A 624 -38.80 14.93 -5.82
CA LYS A 624 -39.50 13.77 -5.24
C LYS A 624 -40.15 12.90 -6.31
N LEU A 625 -40.81 13.51 -7.30
CA LEU A 625 -41.42 12.77 -8.40
C LEU A 625 -40.37 12.09 -9.30
N GLU A 626 -39.22 12.72 -9.52
CA GLU A 626 -38.11 12.13 -10.28
C GLU A 626 -37.49 10.93 -9.57
N VAL A 627 -37.19 11.03 -8.27
CA VAL A 627 -36.66 9.92 -7.46
C VAL A 627 -37.63 8.73 -7.46
N LEU A 628 -38.93 8.99 -7.33
CA LEU A 628 -39.96 7.97 -7.40
C LEU A 628 -40.08 7.35 -8.79
N ALA A 629 -39.98 8.14 -9.85
CA ALA A 629 -39.98 7.63 -11.22
C ALA A 629 -38.76 6.72 -11.47
N GLY A 630 -37.57 7.09 -10.99
CA GLY A 630 -36.37 6.25 -11.03
C GLY A 630 -36.57 4.94 -10.27
N SER A 631 -37.10 5.01 -9.05
CA SER A 631 -37.39 3.83 -8.21
C SER A 631 -38.39 2.87 -8.86
N ILE A 632 -39.49 3.39 -9.43
CA ILE A 632 -40.47 2.57 -10.16
C ILE A 632 -39.83 1.91 -11.38
N THR A 633 -39.00 2.66 -12.13
CA THR A 633 -38.30 2.13 -13.31
C THR A 633 -37.34 0.98 -12.93
N GLY A 634 -36.62 1.11 -11.81
CA GLY A 634 -35.76 0.05 -11.27
C GLY A 634 -36.54 -1.22 -10.92
N LEU A 635 -37.67 -1.06 -10.22
CA LEU A 635 -38.56 -2.19 -9.87
C LEU A 635 -39.23 -2.83 -11.10
N GLU A 636 -39.64 -2.03 -12.09
CA GLU A 636 -40.19 -2.54 -13.34
C GLU A 636 -39.14 -3.33 -14.13
N SER A 637 -37.89 -2.87 -14.15
CA SER A 637 -36.78 -3.60 -14.77
C SER A 637 -36.54 -4.96 -14.09
N LEU A 638 -36.52 -5.00 -12.76
CA LEU A 638 -36.45 -6.25 -11.99
C LEU A 638 -37.63 -7.17 -12.27
N ARG A 639 -38.85 -6.62 -12.39
CA ARG A 639 -40.05 -7.40 -12.70
C ARG A 639 -39.99 -8.02 -14.09
N VAL A 640 -39.45 -7.31 -15.08
CA VAL A 640 -39.24 -7.87 -16.43
C VAL A 640 -38.27 -9.05 -16.36
N LEU A 641 -37.15 -8.91 -15.64
CA LEU A 641 -36.20 -10.02 -15.43
C LEU A 641 -36.84 -11.21 -14.73
N TYR A 642 -37.66 -10.96 -13.71
CA TYR A 642 -38.40 -12.00 -12.99
C TYR A 642 -39.36 -12.78 -13.90
N LEU A 643 -40.15 -12.07 -14.71
CA LEU A 643 -41.09 -12.69 -15.65
C LEU A 643 -40.35 -13.51 -16.71
N LEU A 644 -39.28 -12.96 -17.31
CA LEU A 644 -38.45 -13.67 -18.28
C LEU A 644 -37.82 -14.93 -17.68
N THR A 645 -37.42 -14.88 -16.41
CA THR A 645 -36.85 -16.04 -15.71
C THR A 645 -37.92 -17.12 -15.53
N SER A 646 -39.12 -16.74 -15.09
CA SER A 646 -40.25 -17.66 -14.91
C SER A 646 -40.65 -18.35 -16.22
N ASP A 647 -40.81 -17.57 -17.30
CA ASP A 647 -41.14 -18.08 -18.63
C ASP A 647 -40.06 -19.05 -19.15
N ASN A 648 -38.78 -18.70 -18.98
CA ASN A 648 -37.68 -19.54 -19.44
C ASN A 648 -37.58 -20.86 -18.66
N VAL A 649 -37.83 -20.82 -17.35
CA VAL A 649 -37.87 -22.03 -16.50
C VAL A 649 -38.99 -22.96 -16.98
N GLU A 650 -40.19 -22.43 -17.22
CA GLU A 650 -41.33 -23.21 -17.69
C GLU A 650 -41.07 -23.82 -19.08
N GLN A 651 -40.62 -23.01 -20.03
CA GLN A 651 -40.30 -23.47 -21.38
C GLN A 651 -39.21 -24.55 -21.39
N SER A 652 -38.17 -24.38 -20.58
CA SER A 652 -37.05 -25.32 -20.52
C SER A 652 -37.45 -26.63 -19.82
N SER A 653 -38.32 -26.55 -18.81
CA SER A 653 -38.95 -27.73 -18.18
C SER A 653 -39.74 -28.56 -19.19
N ILE A 654 -40.50 -27.91 -20.07
CA ILE A 654 -41.23 -28.57 -21.16
C ILE A 654 -40.26 -29.21 -22.17
N LYS A 655 -39.20 -28.49 -22.58
CA LYS A 655 -38.17 -29.02 -23.50
C LYS A 655 -37.48 -30.26 -22.93
N ARG A 656 -37.07 -30.21 -21.66
CA ARG A 656 -36.45 -31.35 -20.96
C ARG A 656 -37.36 -32.57 -20.91
N LYS A 657 -38.64 -32.37 -20.56
CA LYS A 657 -39.65 -33.46 -20.57
C LYS A 657 -39.85 -34.09 -21.96
N LYS A 658 -39.63 -33.33 -23.03
CA LYS A 658 -39.67 -33.86 -24.40
C LYS A 658 -38.40 -34.66 -24.74
N GLN A 659 -37.22 -34.17 -24.34
CA GLN A 659 -35.95 -34.89 -24.53
C GLN A 659 -35.92 -36.23 -23.79
N LEU A 660 -36.35 -36.25 -22.53
CA LEU A 660 -36.47 -37.48 -21.72
C LEU A 660 -37.51 -38.49 -22.25
N ARG A 661 -38.35 -38.09 -23.21
CA ARG A 661 -39.31 -38.98 -23.88
C ARG A 661 -38.83 -39.45 -25.25
N SER A 662 -37.78 -38.83 -25.80
CA SER A 662 -37.19 -39.17 -27.09
C SER A 662 -35.94 -40.04 -26.98
N ASP A 663 -35.26 -39.99 -25.83
CA ASP A 663 -34.27 -40.98 -25.40
C ASP A 663 -34.96 -42.16 -24.70
#